data_AF-A0A8T6QNN8-F1
#
_entry.id   AF-A0A8T6QNN8-F1
#
_cell.length_a   1.000
_cell.length_b   1.000
_cell.length_c   1.000
_cell.angle_alpha   90.00
_cell.angle_beta   90.00
_cell.angle_gamma   90.00
#
_symmetry.space_group_name_H-M   'P 1'
#
loop_
_entity.id
_entity.type
_entity.pdbx_description
1 polymer ?
#
loop_
_entity_poly.entity_id
_entity_poly.type
_entity_poly.pdbx_seq_one_letter_code
_entity_poly.pdbx_strand_id
1 'polypeptide(L)'
;MSGLMGFDEAFRAADLAVRSVRSEGLRDIERLVLEGSWHRDTYQTIASKAGYTEGYLSRDVGPALWEVLSQALGVQVKKTNFRTAIERWSEATQQPAVATVSPPSTAATAATVVDVPVDPLPFDVTDFRGREAELATLTQWIVEERGRLLCLSGLPGVGKSWFAVKLAAQVRGHFRRFIYEDLRDRPSPSALVHRLLSRLAVSSAESAPLADLLDLLVQTLAGQPSLIVLDRTETLCCPQNLAGMYASEFGAYQEVLSALASRAHHSCLLWVGREVSRVISAIAGSSCRRYVLTGLSADDIASLAIWPEDIEASSVAWQQLSQDYGGIPALILRELGRRLSSFGGRLDRCLAACQKEPSLVYTYTEAWLAPLSALEWQVATWLALSRRPLSWQQLGEYLGTPPSLAALESLCDRGICRSHVQQDLVWELALPALLQPYLCDRWLTELLEANASDQLQWLSQYALLQTDAPEVVRQWQRQTLLTAVAEHLDTQYPTAIAKQDFLAQALQTCQLSAPSTTPDYRPGNLMNLAHHWQVPLPEVSLHGLQLRGADLQSDLFQGLSIAGADLTQTLLAKPMSRYPVIAINPHREEVAVGDQDGRLLLWDLPTGRLRRAMLAVPEAIDAIAFSPDGQLLAEARQDGTVRFWDLSSDLGPEQFASELAYPLTTLAFSPDQESLVGGDAEGNLHVWRIASGQERHCLPAHAGTITAIAFSPNGHRLLSCGQDCAAVEWDIETGTCLKRFQGRLTNVLGTVAYRPSLATELVQAVVVGRDDGQLIVWDMASARPQFIMNEPCEAFMALAMSADGRFLAASDVDNTISVWDVEARSRLCQITEPCAPVESLVFNPNRAELMTGCDYTVQRWEMPSGQCLGVWRSNRHPARQLALSIAPLQVLSSHDDHTLRCWQFSRKRQRWLPHSRLQLPTLGSTPDSVQTIATSLPPHYWAVGMVSGHIHLWDRTTQAWVVWTMRLPKAVTALALSPDGTHLAAGDAMGTVALWDLSKRIFRWQKNQVHLDQVMALTFSPDSQYLYSGSRDRTIQAWDFKGNAQFTASGHRRRVHALQVSADGDYLYSGSQDGTICQWQTTTGQLSHRWEPPDADYIHSIVLDEHHHPIAIVSDTQTLSLWDIERQTYVATCPPDDEPWWHVSTSPDGRSLICARQNGDISLWSVPLGQPQGQLRIDRPYEGMQIGGCLGLSESERQMLYSLGASDY
;
A
#
# COMPACT_ATOMS: atom_id res chain seq x y z
N MET A 1 -29.60 -31.66 -12.55
CA MET A 1 -29.46 -30.98 -13.84
C MET A 1 -30.86 -30.71 -14.39
N SER A 2 -31.43 -29.56 -14.08
CA SER A 2 -32.61 -29.02 -14.77
C SER A 2 -32.11 -28.16 -15.94
N GLY A 3 -32.72 -28.33 -17.12
CA GLY A 3 -32.35 -27.58 -18.32
C GLY A 3 -32.55 -26.08 -18.11
N LEU A 4 -31.61 -25.27 -18.60
CA LEU A 4 -31.73 -23.80 -18.57
C LEU A 4 -33.00 -23.39 -19.34
N MET A 5 -33.95 -22.78 -18.63
CA MET A 5 -35.22 -22.28 -19.18
C MET A 5 -34.95 -21.26 -20.29
N GLY A 6 -35.60 -21.41 -21.46
CA GLY A 6 -35.49 -20.43 -22.55
C GLY A 6 -36.31 -19.16 -22.27
N PHE A 7 -35.96 -18.03 -22.90
CA PHE A 7 -36.68 -16.76 -22.68
C PHE A 7 -38.17 -16.86 -23.01
N ASP A 8 -38.55 -17.56 -24.08
CA ASP A 8 -39.97 -17.72 -24.44
C ASP A 8 -40.77 -18.55 -23.41
N GLU A 9 -40.11 -19.47 -22.69
CA GLU A 9 -40.73 -20.22 -21.60
C GLU A 9 -40.84 -19.35 -20.34
N ALA A 10 -39.77 -18.63 -20.00
CA ALA A 10 -39.76 -17.68 -18.89
C ALA A 10 -40.79 -16.55 -19.09
N PHE A 11 -40.96 -16.07 -20.32
CA PHE A 11 -41.97 -15.08 -20.66
C PHE A 11 -43.40 -15.63 -20.51
N ARG A 12 -43.65 -16.88 -20.93
CA ARG A 12 -44.97 -17.50 -20.70
C ARG A 12 -45.26 -17.68 -19.22
N ALA A 13 -44.27 -18.09 -18.42
CA ALA A 13 -44.42 -18.20 -16.97
C ALA A 13 -44.68 -16.82 -16.34
N ALA A 14 -43.95 -15.78 -16.76
CA ALA A 14 -44.17 -14.39 -16.35
C ALA A 14 -45.59 -13.92 -16.68
N ASP A 15 -46.06 -14.16 -17.92
CA ASP A 15 -47.40 -13.75 -18.36
C ASP A 15 -48.49 -14.47 -17.58
N LEU A 16 -48.30 -15.76 -17.28
CA LEU A 16 -49.23 -16.55 -16.47
C LEU A 16 -49.28 -16.06 -15.02
N ALA A 17 -48.12 -15.72 -14.44
CA ALA A 17 -48.03 -15.13 -13.11
C ALA A 17 -48.71 -13.76 -13.09
N VAL A 18 -48.41 -12.87 -14.04
CA VAL A 18 -49.01 -11.53 -14.11
C VAL A 18 -50.53 -11.61 -14.29
N ARG A 19 -51.03 -12.57 -15.09
CA ARG A 19 -52.48 -12.81 -15.24
C ARG A 19 -53.19 -13.25 -13.96
N SER A 20 -52.46 -13.74 -12.97
CA SER A 20 -53.03 -14.06 -11.65
C SER A 20 -53.32 -12.82 -10.80
N VAL A 21 -52.67 -11.69 -11.11
CA VAL A 21 -52.80 -10.41 -10.36
C VAL A 21 -53.47 -9.32 -11.20
N ARG A 22 -53.25 -9.32 -12.52
CA ARG A 22 -53.78 -8.35 -13.49
C ARG A 22 -54.66 -9.08 -14.53
N SER A 23 -55.86 -8.58 -14.78
CA SER A 23 -56.81 -9.19 -15.75
C SER A 23 -56.31 -9.19 -17.20
N GLU A 24 -55.39 -8.29 -17.53
CA GLU A 24 -54.71 -8.20 -18.82
C GLU A 24 -53.28 -8.75 -18.71
N GLY A 25 -52.88 -9.60 -19.68
CA GLY A 25 -51.52 -10.12 -19.76
C GLY A 25 -50.46 -9.05 -20.02
N LEU A 26 -49.20 -9.46 -20.08
CA LEU A 26 -48.06 -8.60 -20.36
C LEU A 26 -48.23 -7.88 -21.71
N ARG A 27 -48.03 -6.57 -21.70
CA ARG A 27 -48.06 -5.73 -22.91
C ARG A 27 -46.77 -5.92 -23.70
N ASP A 28 -46.80 -5.63 -25.00
CA ASP A 28 -45.63 -5.77 -25.88
C ASP A 28 -44.40 -4.98 -25.38
N ILE A 29 -44.64 -3.81 -24.76
CA ILE A 29 -43.56 -3.02 -24.16
C ILE A 29 -42.97 -3.65 -22.89
N GLU A 30 -43.80 -4.36 -22.11
CA GLU A 30 -43.35 -5.09 -20.91
C GLU A 30 -42.53 -6.32 -21.33
N ARG A 31 -42.92 -7.01 -22.42
CA ARG A 31 -42.12 -8.08 -23.03
C ARG A 31 -40.72 -7.61 -23.41
N LEU A 32 -40.59 -6.46 -24.05
CA LEU A 32 -39.29 -5.90 -24.45
C LEU A 32 -38.41 -5.55 -23.24
N VAL A 33 -39.01 -5.06 -22.15
CA VAL A 33 -38.30 -4.81 -20.90
C VAL A 33 -37.83 -6.13 -20.28
N LEU A 34 -38.64 -7.20 -20.30
CA LEU A 34 -38.23 -8.51 -19.81
C LEU A 34 -37.12 -9.13 -20.66
N GLU A 35 -37.21 -9.00 -21.99
CA GLU A 35 -36.23 -9.53 -22.95
C GLU A 35 -34.88 -8.82 -22.79
N GLY A 36 -34.89 -7.49 -22.78
CA GLY A 36 -33.68 -6.72 -22.53
C GLY A 36 -33.09 -7.00 -21.15
N SER A 37 -33.93 -7.18 -20.13
CA SER A 37 -33.47 -7.54 -18.78
C SER A 37 -32.89 -8.96 -18.71
N TRP A 38 -33.46 -9.90 -19.46
CA TRP A 38 -32.95 -11.27 -19.59
C TRP A 38 -31.54 -11.31 -20.21
N HIS A 39 -31.28 -10.39 -21.15
CA HIS A 39 -29.97 -10.21 -21.80
C HIS A 39 -29.04 -9.22 -21.07
N ARG A 40 -29.44 -8.65 -19.93
CA ARG A 40 -28.71 -7.65 -19.14
C ARG A 40 -28.45 -6.30 -19.84
N ASP A 41 -29.28 -5.92 -20.80
CA ASP A 41 -29.24 -4.61 -21.45
C ASP A 41 -29.61 -3.46 -20.48
N THR A 42 -29.07 -2.25 -20.65
CA THR A 42 -29.49 -1.05 -19.87
C THR A 42 -30.86 -0.54 -20.32
N TYR A 43 -31.56 0.26 -19.51
CA TYR A 43 -32.86 0.81 -19.93
C TYR A 43 -32.73 1.73 -21.15
N GLN A 44 -31.60 2.43 -21.27
CA GLN A 44 -31.27 3.25 -22.42
C GLN A 44 -31.15 2.42 -23.72
N THR A 45 -30.51 1.26 -23.69
CA THR A 45 -30.38 0.39 -24.88
C THR A 45 -31.69 -0.30 -25.24
N ILE A 46 -32.55 -0.63 -24.26
CA ILE A 46 -33.89 -1.16 -24.52
C ILE A 46 -34.78 -0.07 -25.14
N ALA A 47 -34.71 1.15 -24.59
CA ALA A 47 -35.46 2.30 -25.08
C ALA A 47 -35.12 2.64 -26.53
N SER A 48 -33.83 2.64 -26.89
CA SER A 48 -33.37 2.93 -28.25
C SER A 48 -33.75 1.83 -29.25
N LYS A 49 -33.71 0.55 -28.86
CA LYS A 49 -34.16 -0.58 -29.70
C LYS A 49 -35.68 -0.57 -29.94
N ALA A 50 -36.45 -0.14 -28.96
CA ALA A 50 -37.92 -0.16 -29.00
C ALA A 50 -38.57 1.15 -29.46
N GLY A 51 -37.80 2.23 -29.66
CA GLY A 51 -38.30 3.54 -30.07
C GLY A 51 -39.00 4.34 -28.96
N TYR A 52 -38.71 4.04 -27.69
CA TYR A 52 -39.24 4.74 -26.51
C TYR A 52 -38.18 5.61 -25.85
N THR A 53 -38.59 6.53 -24.97
CA THR A 53 -37.65 7.32 -24.16
C THR A 53 -37.24 6.54 -22.90
N GLU A 54 -35.98 6.64 -22.51
CA GLU A 54 -35.45 5.95 -21.32
C GLU A 54 -36.23 6.29 -20.05
N GLY A 55 -36.65 7.56 -19.90
CA GLY A 55 -37.45 8.02 -18.76
C GLY A 55 -38.77 7.26 -18.63
N TYR A 56 -39.45 6.98 -19.74
CA TYR A 56 -40.72 6.25 -19.74
C TYR A 56 -40.54 4.78 -19.33
N LEU A 57 -39.46 4.12 -19.78
CA LEU A 57 -39.19 2.73 -19.39
C LEU A 57 -38.66 2.60 -17.96
N SER A 58 -37.81 3.52 -17.50
CA SER A 58 -37.17 3.45 -16.18
C SER A 58 -38.05 3.96 -15.04
N ARG A 59 -38.95 4.92 -15.29
CA ARG A 59 -39.80 5.51 -14.24
C ARG A 59 -41.21 4.93 -14.22
N ASP A 60 -41.80 4.63 -15.38
CA ASP A 60 -43.21 4.25 -15.46
C ASP A 60 -43.39 2.74 -15.72
N VAL A 61 -42.81 2.22 -16.79
CA VAL A 61 -43.09 0.83 -17.24
C VAL A 61 -42.31 -0.21 -16.43
N GLY A 62 -41.02 0.00 -16.21
CA GLY A 62 -40.14 -0.95 -15.52
C GLY A 62 -40.53 -1.18 -14.05
N PRO A 63 -40.63 -0.13 -13.22
CA PRO A 63 -41.01 -0.28 -11.81
C PRO A 63 -42.39 -0.92 -11.64
N ALA A 64 -43.39 -0.47 -12.40
CA ALA A 64 -44.74 -1.05 -12.35
C ALA A 64 -44.74 -2.54 -12.75
N LEU A 65 -43.97 -2.92 -13.76
CA LEU A 65 -43.83 -4.32 -14.18
C LEU A 65 -43.17 -5.18 -13.09
N TRP A 66 -42.10 -4.71 -12.47
CA TRP A 66 -41.41 -5.44 -11.41
C TRP A 66 -42.24 -5.55 -10.14
N GLU A 67 -43.02 -4.53 -9.81
CA GLU A 67 -43.95 -4.57 -8.68
C GLU A 67 -45.05 -5.60 -8.90
N VAL A 68 -45.67 -5.60 -10.10
CA VAL A 68 -46.70 -6.58 -10.46
C VAL A 68 -46.14 -8.00 -10.47
N LEU A 69 -44.92 -8.21 -11.00
CA LEU A 69 -44.24 -9.51 -10.95
C LEU A 69 -43.88 -9.91 -9.52
N SER A 70 -43.47 -8.96 -8.68
CA SER A 70 -43.17 -9.24 -7.28
C SER A 70 -44.41 -9.70 -6.52
N GLN A 71 -45.56 -9.05 -6.77
CA GLN A 71 -46.85 -9.44 -6.21
C GLN A 71 -47.30 -10.81 -6.75
N ALA A 72 -47.11 -11.06 -8.03
CA ALA A 72 -47.51 -12.31 -8.67
C ALA A 72 -46.67 -13.53 -8.25
N LEU A 73 -45.36 -13.35 -8.05
CA LEU A 73 -44.45 -14.44 -7.67
C LEU A 73 -44.29 -14.57 -6.14
N GLY A 74 -44.75 -13.59 -5.35
CA GLY A 74 -44.63 -13.58 -3.89
C GLY A 74 -43.22 -13.31 -3.36
N VAL A 75 -42.30 -12.86 -4.23
CA VAL A 75 -40.89 -12.55 -3.92
C VAL A 75 -40.52 -11.23 -4.58
N GLN A 76 -39.66 -10.41 -3.96
CA GLN A 76 -39.18 -9.15 -4.56
C GLN A 76 -38.40 -9.40 -5.86
N VAL A 77 -39.01 -9.04 -6.99
CA VAL A 77 -38.45 -9.09 -8.34
C VAL A 77 -37.91 -7.71 -8.72
N LYS A 78 -36.68 -7.69 -9.23
CA LYS A 78 -35.98 -6.57 -9.82
C LYS A 78 -35.38 -7.03 -11.15
N LYS A 79 -34.97 -6.08 -11.98
CA LYS A 79 -34.30 -6.34 -13.27
C LYS A 79 -33.14 -7.35 -13.18
N THR A 80 -32.37 -7.34 -12.10
CA THR A 80 -31.17 -8.19 -11.93
C THR A 80 -31.48 -9.61 -11.44
N ASN A 81 -32.60 -9.84 -10.74
CA ASN A 81 -32.96 -11.14 -10.16
C ASN A 81 -34.19 -11.79 -10.81
N PHE A 82 -34.80 -11.14 -11.80
CA PHE A 82 -35.98 -11.62 -12.53
C PHE A 82 -35.84 -13.06 -13.04
N ARG A 83 -34.69 -13.39 -13.64
CA ARG A 83 -34.43 -14.72 -14.21
C ARG A 83 -34.53 -15.82 -13.16
N THR A 84 -33.84 -15.64 -12.05
CA THR A 84 -33.80 -16.65 -10.97
C THR A 84 -35.14 -16.73 -10.23
N ALA A 85 -35.87 -15.62 -10.12
CA ALA A 85 -37.20 -15.60 -9.51
C ALA A 85 -38.23 -16.41 -10.32
N ILE A 86 -38.22 -16.30 -11.66
CA ILE A 86 -39.13 -17.05 -12.53
C ILE A 86 -38.76 -18.52 -12.64
N GLU A 87 -37.47 -18.85 -12.73
CA GLU A 87 -37.02 -20.24 -12.77
C GLU A 87 -37.54 -20.98 -11.51
N ARG A 88 -37.35 -20.40 -10.32
CA ARG A 88 -37.87 -20.94 -9.04
C ARG A 88 -39.40 -21.04 -8.99
N TRP A 89 -40.10 -20.01 -9.47
CA TRP A 89 -41.56 -20.02 -9.48
C TRP A 89 -42.12 -21.05 -10.48
N SER A 90 -41.48 -21.22 -11.64
CA SER A 90 -41.89 -22.22 -12.64
C SER A 90 -41.69 -23.65 -12.12
N GLU A 91 -40.61 -23.91 -11.37
CA GLU A 91 -40.37 -25.18 -10.69
C GLU A 91 -41.43 -25.47 -9.61
N ALA A 92 -41.90 -24.43 -8.90
CA ALA A 92 -42.99 -24.55 -7.92
C ALA A 92 -44.38 -24.75 -8.57
N THR A 93 -44.62 -24.18 -9.76
CA THR A 93 -45.93 -24.19 -10.44
C THR A 93 -46.15 -25.42 -11.34
N GLN A 94 -45.08 -26.16 -11.69
CA GLN A 94 -45.16 -27.43 -12.44
C GLN A 94 -45.57 -28.66 -11.61
N GLN A 95 -46.09 -28.48 -10.40
CA GLN A 95 -46.85 -29.54 -9.70
C GLN A 95 -48.35 -29.41 -10.03
N PRO A 96 -48.95 -30.32 -10.83
CA PRO A 96 -50.39 -30.38 -10.97
C PRO A 96 -51.04 -30.94 -9.70
N ALA A 97 -52.20 -30.36 -9.42
CA ALA A 97 -53.02 -30.44 -8.22
C ALA A 97 -53.67 -31.80 -7.95
N VAL A 98 -53.76 -32.11 -6.64
CA VAL A 98 -54.97 -32.48 -5.88
C VAL A 98 -55.81 -33.68 -6.37
N ALA A 99 -56.00 -34.65 -5.46
CA ALA A 99 -57.30 -35.31 -5.31
C ALA A 99 -57.92 -34.90 -3.96
N THR A 100 -58.98 -34.13 -4.06
CA THR A 100 -59.89 -33.64 -3.02
C THR A 100 -60.69 -34.79 -2.39
N VAL A 101 -60.89 -34.77 -1.07
CA VAL A 101 -62.19 -35.05 -0.45
C VAL A 101 -62.38 -34.15 0.78
N SER A 102 -63.47 -33.38 0.78
CA SER A 102 -63.97 -32.51 1.86
C SER A 102 -64.57 -33.33 3.03
N PRO A 103 -64.89 -32.71 4.19
CA PRO A 103 -64.96 -33.39 5.48
C PRO A 103 -66.34 -34.01 5.78
N PRO A 104 -66.40 -34.95 6.74
CA PRO A 104 -67.55 -35.05 7.63
C PRO A 104 -67.16 -34.79 9.09
N SER A 105 -67.94 -33.90 9.70
CA SER A 105 -68.49 -33.98 11.05
C SER A 105 -67.76 -34.84 12.10
N THR A 106 -67.30 -34.15 13.14
CA THR A 106 -67.52 -34.48 14.56
C THR A 106 -68.19 -35.83 14.84
N ALA A 107 -67.37 -36.85 15.12
CA ALA A 107 -67.60 -37.85 16.16
C ALA A 107 -66.41 -38.83 16.17
N ALA A 108 -65.46 -38.62 17.09
CA ALA A 108 -64.54 -39.68 17.49
C ALA A 108 -64.15 -39.45 18.96
N THR A 109 -64.97 -40.05 19.82
CA THR A 109 -64.57 -40.80 21.01
C THR A 109 -63.11 -40.65 21.44
N ALA A 110 -62.95 -40.13 22.66
CA ALA A 110 -61.79 -40.33 23.51
C ALA A 110 -61.33 -41.79 23.44
N ALA A 111 -60.23 -42.03 22.72
CA ALA A 111 -59.46 -43.26 22.82
C ALA A 111 -58.43 -43.03 23.92
N THR A 112 -58.64 -43.75 25.01
CA THR A 112 -57.77 -43.88 26.17
C THR A 112 -56.30 -43.99 25.77
N VAL A 113 -55.50 -43.06 26.30
CA VAL A 113 -54.05 -43.17 26.43
C VAL A 113 -53.74 -44.52 27.06
N VAL A 114 -53.21 -45.45 26.28
CA VAL A 114 -52.56 -46.63 26.82
C VAL A 114 -51.16 -46.18 27.22
N ASP A 115 -50.88 -46.20 28.52
CA ASP A 115 -49.55 -46.01 29.11
C ASP A 115 -48.55 -46.97 28.44
N VAL A 116 -47.79 -46.46 27.47
CA VAL A 116 -46.56 -47.10 27.00
C VAL A 116 -45.48 -46.77 28.04
N PRO A 117 -44.75 -47.75 28.60
CA PRO A 117 -43.65 -47.45 29.50
C PRO A 117 -42.65 -46.57 28.77
N VAL A 118 -42.48 -45.35 29.27
CA VAL A 118 -41.55 -44.38 28.71
C VAL A 118 -40.14 -44.87 29.00
N ASP A 119 -39.44 -45.33 27.96
CA ASP A 119 -38.03 -45.71 28.08
C ASP A 119 -37.24 -44.53 28.69
N PRO A 120 -36.42 -44.76 29.74
CA PRO A 120 -35.78 -43.69 30.51
C PRO A 120 -34.73 -42.94 29.68
N LEU A 121 -34.59 -41.63 29.94
CA LEU A 121 -33.51 -40.82 29.36
C LEU A 121 -32.16 -41.21 29.99
N PRO A 122 -31.04 -41.07 29.26
CA PRO A 122 -29.72 -41.45 29.75
C PRO A 122 -29.20 -40.56 30.89
N PHE A 123 -29.64 -39.29 30.96
CA PHE A 123 -29.33 -38.33 32.02
C PHE A 123 -30.37 -37.20 32.05
N ASP A 124 -30.41 -36.44 33.15
CA ASP A 124 -31.35 -35.33 33.35
C ASP A 124 -30.99 -34.11 32.48
N VAL A 125 -32.00 -33.52 31.85
CA VAL A 125 -31.91 -32.37 30.93
C VAL A 125 -32.93 -31.26 31.29
N THR A 126 -33.42 -31.26 32.52
CA THR A 126 -34.32 -30.24 33.08
C THR A 126 -33.66 -28.85 33.08
N ASP A 127 -32.36 -28.77 33.39
CA ASP A 127 -31.58 -27.52 33.44
C ASP A 127 -31.05 -27.04 32.08
N PHE A 128 -31.45 -27.67 30.97
CA PHE A 128 -31.04 -27.25 29.63
C PHE A 128 -31.69 -25.92 29.24
N ARG A 129 -30.86 -24.90 28.94
CA ARG A 129 -31.26 -23.54 28.53
C ARG A 129 -30.61 -23.15 27.20
N GLY A 130 -31.29 -22.32 26.42
CA GLY A 130 -30.84 -21.86 25.11
C GLY A 130 -31.12 -22.85 23.96
N ARG A 131 -30.79 -22.43 22.73
CA ARG A 131 -30.92 -23.21 21.47
C ARG A 131 -32.34 -23.63 21.06
N GLU A 132 -33.34 -22.80 21.36
CA GLU A 132 -34.74 -23.10 21.03
C GLU A 132 -34.99 -23.13 19.52
N ALA A 133 -34.31 -22.26 18.75
CA ALA A 133 -34.43 -22.23 17.29
C ALA A 133 -33.91 -23.52 16.63
N GLU A 134 -32.76 -24.03 17.09
CA GLU A 134 -32.21 -25.29 16.59
C GLU A 134 -33.08 -26.49 16.99
N LEU A 135 -33.63 -26.49 18.21
CA LEU A 135 -34.59 -27.51 18.65
C LEU A 135 -35.85 -27.51 17.80
N ALA A 136 -36.41 -26.33 17.49
CA ALA A 136 -37.60 -26.20 16.66
C ALA A 136 -37.34 -26.75 15.24
N THR A 137 -36.23 -26.35 14.63
CA THR A 137 -35.84 -26.79 13.27
C THR A 137 -35.67 -28.30 13.20
N LEU A 138 -34.95 -28.89 14.16
CA LEU A 138 -34.70 -30.33 14.17
C LEU A 138 -35.94 -31.15 14.54
N THR A 139 -36.80 -30.61 15.40
CA THR A 139 -38.12 -31.20 15.70
C THR A 139 -38.98 -31.25 14.44
N GLN A 140 -38.99 -30.18 13.65
CA GLN A 140 -39.68 -30.12 12.37
C GLN A 140 -39.20 -31.23 11.41
N TRP A 141 -37.88 -31.39 11.28
CA TRP A 141 -37.29 -32.40 10.39
C TRP A 141 -37.63 -33.83 10.81
N ILE A 142 -37.72 -34.09 12.11
CA ILE A 142 -38.04 -35.43 12.65
C ILE A 142 -39.54 -35.73 12.57
N VAL A 143 -40.40 -34.79 12.97
CA VAL A 143 -41.84 -35.02 13.16
C VAL A 143 -42.65 -34.75 11.88
N GLU A 144 -42.44 -33.60 11.23
CA GLU A 144 -43.23 -33.17 10.08
C GLU A 144 -42.71 -33.79 8.78
N GLU A 145 -41.40 -33.71 8.56
CA GLU A 145 -40.77 -34.14 7.30
C GLU A 145 -40.32 -35.60 7.31
N ARG A 146 -40.41 -36.28 8.47
CA ARG A 146 -40.06 -37.70 8.68
C ARG A 146 -38.66 -38.06 8.17
N GLY A 147 -37.66 -37.27 8.55
CA GLY A 147 -36.25 -37.57 8.27
C GLY A 147 -35.85 -38.94 8.82
N ARG A 148 -35.22 -39.79 7.99
CA ARG A 148 -34.78 -41.15 8.39
C ARG A 148 -33.41 -41.14 9.03
N LEU A 149 -32.50 -40.30 8.52
CA LEU A 149 -31.16 -40.13 9.05
C LEU A 149 -30.90 -38.64 9.26
N LEU A 150 -30.57 -38.27 10.49
CA LEU A 150 -30.25 -36.91 10.86
C LEU A 150 -28.88 -36.88 11.53
N CYS A 151 -27.95 -36.16 10.91
CA CYS A 151 -26.59 -36.04 11.41
C CYS A 151 -26.42 -34.73 12.18
N LEU A 152 -26.07 -34.84 13.45
CA LEU A 152 -25.75 -33.72 14.33
C LEU A 152 -24.24 -33.64 14.52
N SER A 153 -23.64 -32.63 13.88
CA SER A 153 -22.21 -32.34 13.95
C SER A 153 -21.96 -31.00 14.65
N GLY A 154 -20.70 -30.67 14.99
CA GLY A 154 -20.37 -29.38 15.60
C GLY A 154 -19.10 -29.41 16.44
N LEU A 155 -18.71 -28.25 16.96
CA LEU A 155 -17.46 -28.05 17.71
C LEU A 155 -17.34 -29.01 18.91
N PRO A 156 -16.11 -29.39 19.32
CA PRO A 156 -15.89 -30.13 20.55
C PRO A 156 -16.53 -29.40 21.73
N GLY A 157 -17.20 -30.12 22.64
CA GLY A 157 -17.71 -29.52 23.90
C GLY A 157 -18.86 -28.53 23.74
N VAL A 158 -19.39 -28.35 22.53
CA VAL A 158 -20.50 -27.43 22.23
C VAL A 158 -21.84 -27.85 22.84
N GLY A 159 -21.93 -29.07 23.38
CA GLY A 159 -23.13 -29.61 24.02
C GLY A 159 -23.94 -30.60 23.16
N LYS A 160 -23.36 -31.21 22.12
CA LYS A 160 -24.07 -32.11 21.18
C LYS A 160 -24.85 -33.24 21.87
N SER A 161 -24.23 -33.97 22.79
CA SER A 161 -24.88 -35.07 23.51
C SER A 161 -26.06 -34.58 24.37
N TRP A 162 -25.89 -33.44 25.05
CA TRP A 162 -26.97 -32.82 25.84
C TRP A 162 -28.13 -32.37 24.95
N PHE A 163 -27.81 -31.73 23.82
CA PHE A 163 -28.78 -31.31 22.83
C PHE A 163 -29.55 -32.50 22.23
N ALA A 164 -28.85 -33.57 21.86
CA ALA A 164 -29.44 -34.79 21.31
C ALA A 164 -30.44 -35.44 22.27
N VAL A 165 -30.10 -35.49 23.57
CA VAL A 165 -30.99 -36.04 24.60
C VAL A 165 -32.18 -35.11 24.87
N LYS A 166 -32.00 -33.79 24.83
CA LYS A 166 -33.09 -32.82 24.95
C LYS A 166 -34.07 -32.90 23.76
N LEU A 167 -33.53 -32.99 22.55
CA LEU A 167 -34.31 -33.19 21.32
C LEU A 167 -35.10 -34.50 21.40
N ALA A 168 -34.43 -35.60 21.79
CA ALA A 168 -35.08 -36.89 21.99
C ALA A 168 -36.20 -36.82 23.03
N ALA A 169 -36.01 -36.09 24.13
CA ALA A 169 -37.04 -35.92 25.16
C ALA A 169 -38.31 -35.22 24.64
N GLN A 170 -38.17 -34.26 23.70
CA GLN A 170 -39.31 -33.59 23.05
C GLN A 170 -40.03 -34.50 22.03
N VAL A 171 -39.28 -35.22 21.19
CA VAL A 171 -39.87 -35.95 20.05
C VAL A 171 -40.20 -37.42 20.35
N ARG A 172 -39.69 -38.01 21.44
CA ARG A 172 -39.90 -39.42 21.77
C ARG A 172 -41.36 -39.84 21.86
N GLY A 173 -42.28 -38.92 22.17
CA GLY A 173 -43.72 -39.19 22.22
C GLY A 173 -44.33 -39.59 20.87
N HIS A 174 -43.62 -39.34 19.76
CA HIS A 174 -44.04 -39.73 18.41
C HIS A 174 -43.54 -41.12 17.98
N PHE A 175 -42.70 -41.78 18.78
CA PHE A 175 -42.12 -43.08 18.47
C PHE A 175 -42.56 -44.14 19.49
N ARG A 176 -42.62 -45.41 19.07
CA ARG A 176 -43.02 -46.53 19.93
C ARG A 176 -41.89 -46.97 20.87
N ARG A 177 -40.64 -46.72 20.49
CA ARG A 177 -39.42 -47.07 21.24
C ARG A 177 -38.38 -45.96 21.14
N PHE A 178 -37.62 -45.78 22.20
CA PHE A 178 -36.46 -44.91 22.24
C PHE A 178 -35.22 -45.71 22.62
N ILE A 179 -34.16 -45.62 21.80
CA ILE A 179 -32.90 -46.33 22.01
C ILE A 179 -31.76 -45.31 21.97
N TYR A 180 -30.95 -45.31 23.02
CA TYR A 180 -29.73 -44.51 23.12
C TYR A 180 -28.52 -45.44 23.28
N GLU A 181 -27.56 -45.35 22.37
CA GLU A 181 -26.32 -46.12 22.42
C GLU A 181 -25.11 -45.16 22.32
N ASP A 182 -24.11 -45.42 23.16
CA ASP A 182 -22.89 -44.62 23.29
C ASP A 182 -21.70 -45.41 22.76
N LEU A 183 -21.09 -44.96 21.67
CA LEU A 183 -20.10 -45.73 20.90
C LEU A 183 -18.67 -45.65 21.46
N ARG A 184 -18.51 -45.28 22.74
CA ARG A 184 -17.20 -45.24 23.41
C ARG A 184 -16.49 -46.60 23.47
N ASP A 185 -17.25 -47.68 23.56
CA ASP A 185 -16.76 -49.05 23.64
C ASP A 185 -16.41 -49.66 22.28
N ARG A 186 -16.58 -48.88 21.18
CA ARG A 186 -16.22 -49.24 19.80
C ARG A 186 -16.78 -50.62 19.36
N PRO A 187 -18.11 -50.80 19.33
CA PRO A 187 -18.70 -52.06 18.91
C PRO A 187 -18.41 -52.38 17.44
N SER A 188 -18.24 -53.65 17.11
CA SER A 188 -18.30 -54.08 15.70
C SER A 188 -19.70 -53.82 15.13
N PRO A 189 -19.85 -53.65 13.80
CA PRO A 189 -21.15 -53.38 13.18
C PRO A 189 -22.21 -54.44 13.49
N SER A 190 -21.82 -55.73 13.47
CA SER A 190 -22.71 -56.84 13.83
C SER A 190 -23.11 -56.79 15.31
N ALA A 191 -22.17 -56.50 16.21
CA ALA A 191 -22.46 -56.35 17.63
C ALA A 191 -23.43 -55.20 17.92
N LEU A 192 -23.30 -54.07 17.21
CA LEU A 192 -24.25 -52.96 17.33
C LEU A 192 -25.64 -53.36 16.86
N VAL A 193 -25.78 -54.00 15.69
CA VAL A 193 -27.09 -54.44 15.18
C VAL A 193 -27.74 -55.46 16.12
N HIS A 194 -26.96 -56.38 16.71
CA HIS A 194 -27.45 -57.29 17.74
C HIS A 194 -27.97 -56.55 18.99
N ARG A 195 -27.26 -55.52 19.47
CA ARG A 195 -27.74 -54.69 20.59
C ARG A 195 -29.05 -54.00 20.24
N LEU A 196 -29.15 -53.40 19.05
CA LEU A 196 -30.38 -52.73 18.60
C LEU A 196 -31.56 -53.72 18.52
N LEU A 197 -31.36 -54.90 17.93
CA LEU A 197 -32.39 -55.95 17.85
C LEU A 197 -32.82 -56.46 19.23
N SER A 198 -31.88 -56.70 20.14
CA SER A 198 -32.19 -57.13 21.51
C SER A 198 -32.97 -56.07 22.30
N ARG A 199 -32.66 -54.77 22.13
CA ARG A 199 -33.42 -53.65 22.71
C ARG A 199 -34.83 -53.53 22.12
N LEU A 200 -35.03 -53.94 20.87
CA LEU A 200 -36.32 -54.07 20.22
C LEU A 200 -37.08 -55.36 20.58
N ALA A 201 -36.53 -56.17 21.51
CA ALA A 201 -37.06 -57.46 21.95
C ALA A 201 -37.15 -58.52 20.84
N VAL A 202 -36.23 -58.49 19.87
CA VAL A 202 -36.10 -59.48 18.80
C VAL A 202 -34.86 -60.34 19.04
N SER A 203 -35.04 -61.67 19.12
CA SER A 203 -33.95 -62.63 19.24
C SER A 203 -33.28 -62.87 17.88
N SER A 204 -31.98 -62.61 17.81
CA SER A 204 -31.12 -62.86 16.65
C SER A 204 -30.09 -63.94 16.95
N ALA A 205 -29.67 -64.74 15.97
CA ALA A 205 -28.58 -65.70 16.13
C ALA A 205 -27.22 -64.97 16.16
N GLU A 206 -26.38 -65.23 17.18
CA GLU A 206 -25.10 -64.53 17.41
C GLU A 206 -24.07 -64.68 16.27
N SER A 207 -24.25 -65.64 15.35
CA SER A 207 -23.34 -65.89 14.22
C SER A 207 -23.93 -65.52 12.84
N ALA A 208 -25.01 -64.76 12.79
CA ALA A 208 -25.63 -64.39 11.52
C ALA A 208 -24.78 -63.34 10.75
N PRO A 209 -24.72 -63.40 9.41
CA PRO A 209 -24.01 -62.41 8.62
C PRO A 209 -24.70 -61.04 8.72
N LEU A 210 -23.93 -59.97 8.55
CA LEU A 210 -24.41 -58.59 8.74
C LEU A 210 -25.60 -58.24 7.85
N ALA A 211 -25.63 -58.73 6.60
CA ALA A 211 -26.73 -58.49 5.66
C ALA A 211 -28.08 -59.02 6.20
N ASP A 212 -28.11 -60.26 6.69
CA ASP A 212 -29.32 -60.89 7.24
C ASP A 212 -29.80 -60.15 8.50
N LEU A 213 -28.85 -59.71 9.34
CA LEU A 213 -29.15 -58.91 10.53
C LEU A 213 -29.73 -57.53 10.18
N LEU A 214 -29.25 -56.90 9.11
CA LEU A 214 -29.76 -55.62 8.62
C LEU A 214 -31.15 -55.75 8.01
N ASP A 215 -31.42 -56.82 7.27
CA ASP A 215 -32.76 -57.13 6.75
C ASP A 215 -33.77 -57.30 7.90
N LEU A 216 -33.39 -58.07 8.93
CA LEU A 216 -34.21 -58.27 10.12
C LEU A 216 -34.45 -56.96 10.89
N LEU A 217 -33.40 -56.13 11.05
CA LEU A 217 -33.50 -54.83 11.72
C LEU A 217 -34.45 -53.89 10.98
N VAL A 218 -34.31 -53.75 9.65
CA VAL A 218 -35.17 -52.87 8.85
C VAL A 218 -36.63 -53.34 8.87
N GLN A 219 -36.87 -54.65 8.76
CA GLN A 219 -38.22 -55.21 8.85
C GLN A 219 -38.86 -54.92 10.22
N THR A 220 -38.07 -55.00 11.30
CA THR A 220 -38.51 -54.69 12.65
C THR A 220 -38.82 -53.20 12.80
N LEU A 221 -37.97 -52.31 12.27
CA LEU A 221 -38.16 -50.86 12.29
C LEU A 221 -39.36 -50.40 11.44
N ALA A 222 -39.72 -51.12 10.39
CA ALA A 222 -40.93 -50.86 9.62
C ALA A 222 -42.21 -51.14 10.43
N GLY A 223 -42.19 -52.19 11.27
CA GLY A 223 -43.33 -52.54 12.15
C GLY A 223 -43.36 -51.80 13.50
N GLN A 224 -42.22 -51.27 13.96
CA GLN A 224 -42.07 -50.55 15.22
C GLN A 224 -41.27 -49.25 15.00
N PRO A 225 -41.95 -48.11 14.78
CA PRO A 225 -41.29 -46.81 14.62
C PRO A 225 -40.47 -46.49 15.87
N SER A 226 -39.18 -46.33 15.69
CA SER A 226 -38.21 -46.17 16.78
C SER A 226 -37.35 -44.94 16.57
N LEU A 227 -37.01 -44.25 17.65
CA LEU A 227 -35.98 -43.21 17.66
C LEU A 227 -34.68 -43.81 18.17
N ILE A 228 -33.65 -43.81 17.33
CA ILE A 228 -32.33 -44.36 17.67
C ILE A 228 -31.34 -43.21 17.71
N VAL A 229 -30.63 -43.05 18.83
CA VAL A 229 -29.54 -42.08 18.99
C VAL A 229 -28.22 -42.82 19.14
N LEU A 230 -27.30 -42.57 18.21
CA LEU A 230 -25.92 -43.05 18.30
C LEU A 230 -25.02 -41.86 18.63
N ASP A 231 -24.46 -41.85 19.84
CA ASP A 231 -23.61 -40.76 20.33
C ASP A 231 -22.10 -41.08 20.25
N ARG A 232 -21.29 -40.03 20.10
CA ARG A 232 -19.81 -40.05 19.99
C ARG A 232 -19.29 -40.90 18.84
N THR A 233 -19.88 -40.73 17.66
CA THR A 233 -19.51 -41.52 16.48
C THR A 233 -18.07 -41.29 16.00
N GLU A 234 -17.40 -40.21 16.42
CA GLU A 234 -15.99 -39.94 16.09
C GLU A 234 -15.02 -41.01 16.63
N THR A 235 -15.42 -41.83 17.61
CA THR A 235 -14.58 -42.91 18.15
C THR A 235 -14.27 -44.01 17.15
N LEU A 236 -15.08 -44.12 16.07
CA LEU A 236 -14.95 -45.08 14.99
C LEU A 236 -14.00 -44.59 13.88
N CYS A 237 -13.66 -43.30 13.87
CA CYS A 237 -12.82 -42.67 12.85
C CYS A 237 -11.33 -42.95 13.09
N CYS A 238 -10.55 -42.98 12.01
CA CYS A 238 -9.11 -43.19 12.07
C CYS A 238 -8.39 -41.86 12.39
N PRO A 239 -7.63 -41.75 13.50
CA PRO A 239 -6.83 -40.55 13.77
C PRO A 239 -5.74 -40.37 12.71
N GLN A 240 -5.33 -39.12 12.46
CA GLN A 240 -4.30 -38.72 11.47
C GLN A 240 -4.68 -38.96 10.00
N ASN A 241 -5.98 -39.14 9.72
CA ASN A 241 -6.50 -39.29 8.37
C ASN A 241 -7.61 -38.26 8.08
N LEU A 242 -8.09 -38.17 6.83
CA LEU A 242 -9.17 -37.25 6.48
C LEU A 242 -10.46 -37.57 7.27
N ALA A 243 -11.21 -36.53 7.63
CA ALA A 243 -12.41 -36.62 8.45
C ALA A 243 -13.45 -37.58 7.84
N GLY A 244 -14.13 -38.31 8.72
CA GLY A 244 -15.22 -39.20 8.32
C GLY A 244 -14.78 -40.53 7.71
N MET A 245 -13.48 -40.85 7.72
CA MET A 245 -12.97 -42.17 7.34
C MET A 245 -12.85 -43.09 8.56
N TYR A 246 -13.50 -44.24 8.50
CA TYR A 246 -13.46 -45.25 9.55
C TYR A 246 -12.11 -45.98 9.56
N ALA A 247 -11.70 -46.47 10.73
CA ALA A 247 -10.63 -47.46 10.80
C ALA A 247 -11.04 -48.71 9.98
N SER A 248 -10.07 -49.43 9.44
CA SER A 248 -10.31 -50.58 8.53
C SER A 248 -11.25 -51.63 9.13
N GLU A 249 -11.18 -51.84 10.44
CA GLU A 249 -12.03 -52.75 11.22
C GLU A 249 -13.50 -52.31 11.35
N PHE A 250 -13.81 -51.03 11.13
CA PHE A 250 -15.15 -50.45 11.24
C PHE A 250 -15.75 -50.07 9.86
N GLY A 251 -15.10 -50.43 8.75
CA GLY A 251 -15.56 -50.08 7.40
C GLY A 251 -17.00 -50.50 7.10
N ALA A 252 -17.45 -51.64 7.63
CA ALA A 252 -18.81 -52.15 7.41
C ALA A 252 -19.93 -51.35 8.11
N TYR A 253 -19.61 -50.33 8.91
CA TYR A 253 -20.61 -49.34 9.37
C TYR A 253 -21.26 -48.57 8.22
N GLN A 254 -20.57 -48.47 7.08
CA GLN A 254 -21.12 -47.88 5.86
C GLN A 254 -22.35 -48.64 5.34
N GLU A 255 -22.33 -49.97 5.45
CA GLU A 255 -23.46 -50.83 5.06
C GLU A 255 -24.66 -50.64 6.00
N VAL A 256 -24.41 -50.47 7.30
CA VAL A 256 -25.45 -50.19 8.30
C VAL A 256 -26.13 -48.85 8.03
N LEU A 257 -25.35 -47.78 7.81
CA LEU A 257 -25.85 -46.44 7.53
C LEU A 257 -26.61 -46.37 6.21
N SER A 258 -26.08 -46.99 5.16
CA SER A 258 -26.76 -47.01 3.86
C SER A 258 -28.06 -47.80 3.90
N ALA A 259 -28.12 -48.93 4.63
CA ALA A 259 -29.34 -49.70 4.80
C ALA A 259 -30.44 -48.90 5.52
N LEU A 260 -30.10 -48.19 6.61
CA LEU A 260 -31.06 -47.39 7.40
C LEU A 260 -31.45 -46.07 6.70
N ALA A 261 -30.59 -45.50 5.86
CA ALA A 261 -30.92 -44.29 5.11
C ALA A 261 -31.78 -44.56 3.87
N SER A 262 -31.47 -45.65 3.12
CA SER A 262 -32.09 -45.92 1.82
C SER A 262 -33.41 -46.69 1.91
N ARG A 263 -33.53 -47.64 2.83
CA ARG A 263 -34.70 -48.54 2.91
C ARG A 263 -35.88 -47.90 3.63
N ALA A 264 -37.10 -48.26 3.23
CA ALA A 264 -38.32 -47.61 3.72
C ALA A 264 -38.71 -48.10 5.12
N HIS A 265 -38.72 -47.20 6.10
CA HIS A 265 -39.24 -47.40 7.45
C HIS A 265 -39.68 -46.07 8.08
N HIS A 266 -40.43 -46.12 9.18
CA HIS A 266 -40.93 -44.93 9.90
C HIS A 266 -40.06 -44.52 11.10
N SER A 267 -38.91 -45.17 11.28
CA SER A 267 -37.93 -44.86 12.33
C SER A 267 -36.98 -43.73 11.93
N CYS A 268 -36.42 -43.03 12.93
CA CYS A 268 -35.45 -41.96 12.76
C CYS A 268 -34.14 -42.31 13.49
N LEU A 269 -33.01 -42.19 12.79
CA LEU A 269 -31.67 -42.36 13.32
C LEU A 269 -30.99 -41.00 13.49
N LEU A 270 -30.61 -40.66 14.72
CA LEU A 270 -29.81 -39.50 15.07
C LEU A 270 -28.34 -39.93 15.18
N TRP A 271 -27.51 -39.46 14.25
CA TRP A 271 -26.07 -39.70 14.22
C TRP A 271 -25.33 -38.51 14.82
N VAL A 272 -24.83 -38.65 16.06
CA VAL A 272 -24.24 -37.56 16.83
C VAL A 272 -22.74 -37.75 16.95
N GLY A 273 -21.97 -36.79 16.45
CA GLY A 273 -20.52 -36.85 16.55
C GLY A 273 -19.83 -35.57 16.11
N ARG A 274 -18.50 -35.58 16.13
CA ARG A 274 -17.69 -34.45 15.62
C ARG A 274 -17.50 -34.51 14.11
N GLU A 275 -17.25 -35.70 13.59
CA GLU A 275 -16.99 -35.93 12.17
C GLU A 275 -18.21 -36.52 11.49
N VAL A 276 -18.48 -36.07 10.26
CA VAL A 276 -19.53 -36.63 9.42
C VAL A 276 -18.92 -37.71 8.55
N SER A 277 -19.51 -38.90 8.58
CA SER A 277 -19.10 -39.99 7.70
C SER A 277 -19.26 -39.58 6.24
N ARG A 278 -18.26 -39.84 5.40
CA ARG A 278 -18.32 -39.52 3.96
C ARG A 278 -19.50 -40.20 3.26
N VAL A 279 -19.95 -41.34 3.78
CA VAL A 279 -21.13 -42.05 3.27
C VAL A 279 -22.41 -41.26 3.48
N ILE A 280 -22.52 -40.54 4.59
CA ILE A 280 -23.66 -39.65 4.87
C ILE A 280 -23.63 -38.46 3.90
N SER A 281 -22.44 -37.91 3.61
CA SER A 281 -22.27 -36.87 2.59
C SER A 281 -22.64 -37.37 1.18
N ALA A 282 -22.37 -38.64 0.86
CA ALA A 282 -22.70 -39.24 -0.44
C ALA A 282 -24.20 -39.57 -0.63
N ILE A 283 -24.94 -39.82 0.47
CA ILE A 283 -26.38 -40.17 0.46
C ILE A 283 -27.27 -38.92 0.64
N ALA A 284 -26.68 -37.72 0.67
CA ALA A 284 -27.38 -36.46 0.93
C ALA A 284 -28.62 -36.25 0.01
N GLY A 285 -29.79 -36.01 0.61
CA GLY A 285 -31.10 -35.94 -0.06
C GLY A 285 -32.26 -35.73 0.94
N SER A 286 -33.51 -35.78 0.49
CA SER A 286 -34.69 -35.44 1.33
C SER A 286 -34.84 -36.29 2.61
N SER A 287 -34.30 -37.53 2.61
CA SER A 287 -34.34 -38.44 3.77
C SER A 287 -33.12 -38.40 4.68
N CYS A 288 -32.04 -37.71 4.29
CA CYS A 288 -30.80 -37.59 5.05
C CYS A 288 -30.37 -36.14 5.18
N ARG A 289 -30.45 -35.56 6.40
CA ARG A 289 -30.14 -34.15 6.66
C ARG A 289 -29.00 -34.01 7.65
N ARG A 290 -28.21 -32.95 7.47
CA ARG A 290 -27.08 -32.59 8.34
C ARG A 290 -27.38 -31.26 9.02
N TYR A 291 -27.09 -31.18 10.31
CA TYR A 291 -27.10 -29.95 11.09
C TYR A 291 -25.77 -29.77 11.81
N VAL A 292 -25.22 -28.55 11.78
CA VAL A 292 -23.97 -28.20 12.45
C VAL A 292 -24.29 -27.29 13.64
N LEU A 293 -24.03 -27.74 14.86
CA LEU A 293 -24.17 -26.94 16.07
C LEU A 293 -22.99 -25.97 16.21
N THR A 294 -23.32 -24.69 16.29
CA THR A 294 -22.39 -23.58 16.56
C THR A 294 -22.28 -23.31 18.07
N GLY A 295 -21.32 -22.46 18.47
CA GLY A 295 -21.22 -21.95 19.84
C GLY A 295 -22.49 -21.21 20.29
N LEU A 296 -22.69 -21.14 21.61
CA LEU A 296 -23.78 -20.37 22.21
C LEU A 296 -23.57 -18.86 22.02
N SER A 297 -24.68 -18.11 21.94
CA SER A 297 -24.66 -16.65 21.96
C SER A 297 -24.34 -16.12 23.36
N ALA A 298 -23.95 -14.84 23.46
CA ALA A 298 -23.71 -14.18 24.74
C ALA A 298 -24.93 -14.26 25.68
N ASP A 299 -26.14 -14.11 25.14
CA ASP A 299 -27.40 -14.17 25.90
C ASP A 299 -27.70 -15.60 26.37
N ASP A 300 -27.48 -16.60 25.52
CA ASP A 300 -27.63 -18.01 25.90
C ASP A 300 -26.64 -18.39 27.00
N ILE A 301 -25.39 -17.91 26.92
CA ILE A 301 -24.36 -18.14 27.93
C ILE A 301 -24.77 -17.51 29.26
N ALA A 302 -25.26 -16.26 29.26
CA ALA A 302 -25.72 -15.58 30.46
C ALA A 302 -26.92 -16.31 31.12
N SER A 303 -27.75 -16.98 30.32
CA SER A 303 -28.94 -17.72 30.80
C SER A 303 -28.65 -19.10 31.40
N LEU A 304 -27.40 -19.58 31.38
CA LEU A 304 -27.04 -20.90 31.91
C LEU A 304 -27.26 -20.97 33.43
N ALA A 305 -27.99 -21.97 33.91
CA ALA A 305 -28.35 -22.14 35.32
C ALA A 305 -27.18 -22.55 36.26
N ILE A 306 -25.94 -22.43 35.78
CA ILE A 306 -24.71 -22.90 36.45
C ILE A 306 -23.98 -21.72 37.16
N TRP A 307 -24.40 -20.50 36.86
CA TRP A 307 -23.87 -19.29 37.46
C TRP A 307 -24.30 -19.13 38.92
N PRO A 308 -23.41 -18.66 39.83
CA PRO A 308 -23.83 -18.24 41.17
C PRO A 308 -24.89 -17.12 41.08
N GLU A 309 -25.83 -17.08 42.03
CA GLU A 309 -26.97 -16.15 42.00
C GLU A 309 -26.55 -14.65 41.99
N ASP A 310 -25.33 -14.35 42.47
CA ASP A 310 -24.77 -12.99 42.59
C ASP A 310 -23.63 -12.72 41.57
N ILE A 311 -23.90 -12.82 40.25
CA ILE A 311 -22.93 -12.36 39.23
C ILE A 311 -23.13 -10.87 38.91
N GLU A 312 -22.04 -10.11 39.03
CA GLU A 312 -21.93 -8.76 38.45
C GLU A 312 -21.16 -8.84 37.12
N ALA A 313 -21.87 -8.66 35.99
CA ALA A 313 -21.29 -8.70 34.65
C ALA A 313 -21.97 -7.70 33.71
N SER A 314 -21.17 -7.01 32.89
CA SER A 314 -21.68 -6.14 31.82
C SER A 314 -22.07 -6.94 30.56
N SER A 315 -22.90 -6.37 29.69
CA SER A 315 -23.21 -6.98 28.38
C SER A 315 -21.95 -7.18 27.51
N VAL A 316 -20.98 -6.28 27.63
CA VAL A 316 -19.69 -6.35 26.93
C VAL A 316 -18.86 -7.54 27.44
N ALA A 317 -18.88 -7.81 28.75
CA ALA A 317 -18.17 -8.94 29.34
C ALA A 317 -18.67 -10.28 28.80
N TRP A 318 -19.99 -10.43 28.62
CA TRP A 318 -20.59 -11.62 28.04
C TRP A 318 -20.27 -11.77 26.55
N GLN A 319 -20.24 -10.67 25.80
CA GLN A 319 -19.79 -10.68 24.40
C GLN A 319 -18.32 -11.08 24.28
N GLN A 320 -17.45 -10.51 25.11
CA GLN A 320 -16.03 -10.84 25.15
C GLN A 320 -15.81 -12.31 25.52
N LEU A 321 -16.52 -12.82 26.53
CA LEU A 321 -16.49 -14.24 26.89
C LEU A 321 -16.91 -15.15 25.72
N SER A 322 -17.98 -14.78 25.02
CA SER A 322 -18.47 -15.54 23.88
C SER A 322 -17.45 -15.54 22.73
N GLN A 323 -16.75 -14.43 22.50
CA GLN A 323 -15.73 -14.30 21.44
C GLN A 323 -14.45 -15.06 21.80
N ASP A 324 -13.90 -14.84 22.99
CA ASP A 324 -12.63 -15.43 23.45
C ASP A 324 -12.69 -16.97 23.48
N TYR A 325 -13.83 -17.52 23.90
CA TYR A 325 -14.03 -18.98 24.07
C TYR A 325 -14.88 -19.61 22.97
N GLY A 326 -15.23 -18.85 21.92
CA GLY A 326 -16.02 -19.32 20.77
C GLY A 326 -17.44 -19.83 21.13
N GLY A 327 -17.97 -19.43 22.29
CA GLY A 327 -19.27 -19.87 22.80
C GLY A 327 -19.33 -21.36 23.16
N ILE A 328 -18.21 -22.02 23.42
CA ILE A 328 -18.15 -23.45 23.74
C ILE A 328 -18.47 -23.66 25.24
N PRO A 329 -19.62 -24.24 25.62
CA PRO A 329 -20.04 -24.31 27.02
C PRO A 329 -19.09 -25.11 27.90
N ALA A 330 -18.56 -26.24 27.40
CA ALA A 330 -17.63 -27.07 28.18
C ALA A 330 -16.32 -26.34 28.53
N LEU A 331 -15.83 -25.48 27.64
CA LEU A 331 -14.61 -24.69 27.84
C LEU A 331 -14.88 -23.58 28.86
N ILE A 332 -15.97 -22.83 28.64
CA ILE A 332 -16.44 -21.76 29.53
C ILE A 332 -16.65 -22.28 30.96
N LEU A 333 -17.35 -23.41 31.13
CA LEU A 333 -17.64 -24.00 32.43
C LEU A 333 -16.38 -24.52 33.14
N ARG A 334 -15.43 -25.09 32.39
CA ARG A 334 -14.19 -25.63 32.97
C ARG A 334 -13.25 -24.51 33.43
N GLU A 335 -13.21 -23.42 32.68
CA GLU A 335 -12.35 -22.27 32.95
C GLU A 335 -12.93 -21.36 34.04
N LEU A 336 -14.20 -20.96 33.88
CA LEU A 336 -14.85 -20.02 34.80
C LEU A 336 -15.49 -20.68 36.01
N GLY A 337 -16.00 -21.91 35.90
CA GLY A 337 -16.82 -22.53 36.95
C GLY A 337 -16.11 -22.69 38.30
N ARG A 338 -14.78 -22.80 38.33
CA ARG A 338 -14.00 -22.82 39.59
C ARG A 338 -13.37 -21.48 39.95
N ARG A 339 -13.10 -20.60 38.97
CA ARG A 339 -12.40 -19.32 39.18
C ARG A 339 -13.36 -18.20 39.58
N LEU A 340 -14.59 -18.20 39.06
CA LEU A 340 -15.56 -17.13 39.29
C LEU A 340 -15.94 -16.96 40.77
N SER A 341 -16.04 -18.06 41.51
CA SER A 341 -16.29 -18.04 42.96
C SER A 341 -15.13 -17.41 43.75
N SER A 342 -13.88 -17.59 43.30
CA SER A 342 -12.70 -16.97 43.92
C SER A 342 -12.59 -15.46 43.67
N PHE A 343 -13.28 -14.93 42.66
CA PHE A 343 -13.31 -13.49 42.33
C PHE A 343 -14.59 -12.78 42.80
N GLY A 344 -15.41 -13.43 43.64
CA GLY A 344 -16.61 -12.84 44.23
C GLY A 344 -17.69 -12.50 43.20
N GLY A 345 -17.85 -13.31 42.15
CA GLY A 345 -18.95 -13.15 41.18
C GLY A 345 -18.72 -12.10 40.09
N ARG A 346 -17.59 -11.38 40.07
CA ARG A 346 -17.27 -10.39 39.02
C ARG A 346 -16.60 -11.02 37.80
N LEU A 347 -17.31 -11.03 36.68
CA LEU A 347 -16.86 -11.65 35.43
C LEU A 347 -15.64 -10.94 34.81
N ASP A 348 -15.62 -9.60 34.81
CA ASP A 348 -14.56 -8.78 34.18
C ASP A 348 -13.17 -9.09 34.75
N ARG A 349 -13.08 -9.23 36.08
CA ARG A 349 -11.81 -9.55 36.76
C ARG A 349 -11.35 -10.97 36.50
N CYS A 350 -12.29 -11.90 36.40
CA CYS A 350 -11.99 -13.29 36.09
C CYS A 350 -11.47 -13.43 34.66
N LEU A 351 -12.08 -12.75 33.69
CA LEU A 351 -11.62 -12.71 32.30
C LEU A 351 -10.20 -12.14 32.18
N ALA A 352 -9.92 -11.01 32.84
CA ALA A 352 -8.58 -10.42 32.86
C ALA A 352 -7.51 -11.33 33.49
N ALA A 353 -7.89 -12.18 34.45
CA ALA A 353 -7.00 -13.18 35.04
C ALA A 353 -6.78 -14.39 34.11
N CYS A 354 -7.84 -14.87 33.45
CA CYS A 354 -7.77 -15.96 32.48
C CYS A 354 -6.88 -15.62 31.27
N GLN A 355 -6.85 -14.36 30.83
CA GLN A 355 -5.93 -13.89 29.79
C GLN A 355 -4.44 -13.99 30.19
N LYS A 356 -4.11 -14.05 31.48
CA LYS A 356 -2.73 -14.14 31.98
C LYS A 356 -2.23 -15.57 32.20
N GLU A 357 -3.13 -16.54 32.43
CA GLU A 357 -2.79 -17.95 32.68
C GLU A 357 -3.65 -18.90 31.82
N PRO A 358 -3.24 -19.19 30.57
CA PRO A 358 -4.07 -19.90 29.58
C PRO A 358 -4.06 -21.45 29.68
N SER A 359 -3.43 -22.05 30.69
CA SER A 359 -2.99 -23.47 30.68
C SER A 359 -4.09 -24.52 30.47
N LEU A 360 -5.34 -24.24 30.84
CA LEU A 360 -6.48 -25.15 30.68
C LEU A 360 -7.12 -25.12 29.28
N VAL A 361 -7.03 -23.99 28.58
CA VAL A 361 -7.49 -23.87 27.19
C VAL A 361 -6.59 -24.69 26.27
N TYR A 362 -5.27 -24.65 26.52
CA TYR A 362 -4.27 -25.36 25.73
C TYR A 362 -4.39 -26.89 25.78
N THR A 363 -4.74 -27.47 26.94
CA THR A 363 -5.00 -28.92 27.03
C THR A 363 -6.26 -29.34 26.28
N TYR A 364 -7.25 -28.45 26.17
CA TYR A 364 -8.45 -28.72 25.40
C TYR A 364 -8.22 -28.62 23.89
N THR A 365 -7.50 -27.59 23.44
CA THR A 365 -7.14 -27.39 22.03
C THR A 365 -6.19 -28.48 21.54
N GLU A 366 -5.28 -28.97 22.38
CA GLU A 366 -4.41 -30.11 22.06
C GLU A 366 -5.21 -31.36 21.68
N ALA A 367 -6.19 -31.73 22.51
CA ALA A 367 -7.06 -32.87 22.25
C ALA A 367 -7.93 -32.67 20.99
N TRP A 368 -8.17 -31.42 20.59
CA TRP A 368 -8.88 -31.09 19.35
C TRP A 368 -8.00 -31.24 18.11
N LEU A 369 -6.72 -30.85 18.20
CA LEU A 369 -5.78 -30.85 17.07
C LEU A 369 -5.04 -32.18 16.87
N ALA A 370 -4.95 -33.03 17.90
CA ALA A 370 -4.27 -34.32 17.85
C ALA A 370 -4.67 -35.26 16.68
N PRO A 371 -5.93 -35.29 16.19
CA PRO A 371 -6.32 -36.16 15.07
C PRO A 371 -5.91 -35.67 13.67
N LEU A 372 -5.33 -34.47 13.54
CA LEU A 372 -5.01 -33.88 12.25
C LEU A 372 -3.94 -34.67 11.49
N SER A 373 -4.08 -34.75 10.17
CA SER A 373 -3.00 -35.18 9.29
C SER A 373 -1.94 -34.08 9.12
N ALA A 374 -0.75 -34.43 8.62
CA ALA A 374 0.35 -33.48 8.42
C ALA A 374 -0.03 -32.29 7.51
N LEU A 375 -0.78 -32.55 6.43
CA LEU A 375 -1.24 -31.50 5.50
C LEU A 375 -2.27 -30.56 6.17
N GLU A 376 -3.20 -31.11 6.94
CA GLU A 376 -4.20 -30.32 7.65
C GLU A 376 -3.55 -29.45 8.73
N TRP A 377 -2.54 -29.98 9.42
CA TRP A 377 -1.76 -29.23 10.38
C TRP A 377 -1.02 -28.09 9.70
N GLN A 378 -0.38 -28.35 8.56
CA GLN A 378 0.33 -27.33 7.79
C GLN A 378 -0.59 -26.19 7.35
N VAL A 379 -1.80 -26.51 6.85
CA VAL A 379 -2.80 -25.50 6.46
C VAL A 379 -3.30 -24.71 7.68
N ALA A 380 -3.60 -25.38 8.81
CA ALA A 380 -4.05 -24.71 10.03
C ALA A 380 -2.99 -23.75 10.58
N THR A 381 -1.70 -24.15 10.53
CA THR A 381 -0.58 -23.30 10.95
C THR A 381 -0.42 -22.08 10.03
N TRP A 382 -0.50 -22.24 8.71
CA TRP A 382 -0.48 -21.09 7.79
C TRP A 382 -1.63 -20.09 8.05
N LEU A 383 -2.83 -20.59 8.34
CA LEU A 383 -3.96 -19.74 8.71
C LEU A 383 -3.71 -19.02 10.05
N ALA A 384 -3.10 -19.70 11.02
CA ALA A 384 -2.75 -19.10 12.32
C ALA A 384 -1.73 -17.96 12.16
N LEU A 385 -0.65 -18.20 11.40
CA LEU A 385 0.43 -17.25 11.14
C LEU A 385 -0.04 -16.02 10.35
N SER A 386 -0.99 -16.21 9.44
CA SER A 386 -1.50 -15.12 8.58
C SER A 386 -2.47 -14.19 9.30
N ARG A 387 -3.08 -14.66 10.40
CA ARG A 387 -4.08 -13.92 11.20
C ARG A 387 -5.26 -13.34 10.41
N ARG A 388 -5.49 -13.82 9.19
CA ARG A 388 -6.55 -13.39 8.27
C ARG A 388 -7.08 -14.59 7.47
N PRO A 389 -8.28 -14.47 6.87
CA PRO A 389 -8.75 -15.46 5.93
C PRO A 389 -7.78 -15.60 4.75
N LEU A 390 -7.50 -16.83 4.32
CA LEU A 390 -6.70 -17.11 3.13
C LEU A 390 -7.55 -17.76 2.05
N SER A 391 -7.36 -17.32 0.80
CA SER A 391 -7.97 -17.96 -0.35
C SER A 391 -7.28 -19.28 -0.69
N TRP A 392 -8.00 -20.14 -1.41
CA TRP A 392 -7.45 -21.40 -1.93
C TRP A 392 -6.19 -21.20 -2.80
N GLN A 393 -6.15 -20.12 -3.60
CA GLN A 393 -5.00 -19.79 -4.45
C GLN A 393 -3.79 -19.35 -3.61
N GLN A 394 -3.98 -18.45 -2.63
CA GLN A 394 -2.91 -18.00 -1.72
C GLN A 394 -2.29 -19.17 -0.94
N LEU A 395 -3.12 -20.10 -0.44
CA LEU A 395 -2.62 -21.32 0.20
C LEU A 395 -1.79 -22.18 -0.77
N GLY A 396 -2.21 -22.26 -2.03
CA GLY A 396 -1.45 -22.96 -3.07
C GLY A 396 -0.10 -22.31 -3.38
N GLU A 397 -0.03 -20.98 -3.36
CA GLU A 397 1.24 -20.26 -3.49
C GLU A 397 2.19 -20.52 -2.31
N TYR A 398 1.65 -20.55 -1.09
CA TYR A 398 2.46 -20.79 0.11
C TYR A 398 2.98 -22.22 0.22
N LEU A 399 2.17 -23.20 -0.18
CA LEU A 399 2.50 -24.63 -0.14
C LEU A 399 3.21 -25.13 -1.42
N GLY A 400 3.25 -24.33 -2.48
CA GLY A 400 3.74 -24.70 -3.82
C GLY A 400 2.77 -25.53 -4.65
N THR A 401 1.84 -26.21 -3.98
CA THR A 401 0.73 -26.91 -4.62
C THR A 401 -0.56 -26.62 -3.85
N PRO A 402 -1.69 -26.35 -4.54
CA PRO A 402 -2.94 -26.10 -3.85
C PRO A 402 -3.33 -27.34 -3.02
N PRO A 403 -3.75 -27.15 -1.76
CA PRO A 403 -4.14 -28.26 -0.91
C PRO A 403 -5.35 -28.96 -1.49
N SER A 404 -5.40 -30.29 -1.31
CA SER A 404 -6.53 -31.09 -1.79
C SER A 404 -7.83 -30.59 -1.16
N LEU A 405 -8.88 -30.44 -1.97
CA LEU A 405 -10.19 -29.97 -1.51
C LEU A 405 -10.74 -30.85 -0.36
N ALA A 406 -10.44 -32.16 -0.41
CA ALA A 406 -10.78 -33.11 0.64
C ALA A 406 -10.13 -32.82 2.00
N ALA A 407 -8.91 -32.26 2.03
CA ALA A 407 -8.25 -31.84 3.28
C ALA A 407 -8.88 -30.56 3.85
N LEU A 408 -9.31 -29.65 2.97
CA LEU A 408 -10.01 -28.42 3.38
C LEU A 408 -11.42 -28.70 3.90
N GLU A 409 -12.18 -29.57 3.22
CA GLU A 409 -13.46 -30.07 3.71
C GLU A 409 -13.30 -30.77 5.06
N SER A 410 -12.24 -31.56 5.22
CA SER A 410 -11.91 -32.25 6.47
C SER A 410 -11.64 -31.27 7.63
N LEU A 411 -10.89 -30.20 7.39
CA LEU A 411 -10.67 -29.11 8.37
C LEU A 411 -11.98 -28.39 8.73
N CYS A 412 -12.85 -28.15 7.75
CA CYS A 412 -14.17 -27.53 7.96
C CYS A 412 -15.10 -28.45 8.76
N ASP A 413 -15.13 -29.74 8.44
CA ASP A 413 -15.93 -30.75 9.13
C ASP A 413 -15.50 -30.92 10.59
N ARG A 414 -14.21 -30.77 10.88
CA ARG A 414 -13.65 -30.77 12.24
C ARG A 414 -13.87 -29.44 12.99
N GLY A 415 -14.43 -28.44 12.33
CA GLY A 415 -14.67 -27.10 12.85
C GLY A 415 -13.39 -26.27 13.09
N ILE A 416 -12.27 -26.69 12.52
CA ILE A 416 -10.96 -26.04 12.65
C ILE A 416 -10.87 -24.84 11.71
N CYS A 417 -11.51 -24.91 10.55
CA CYS A 417 -11.64 -23.79 9.62
C CYS A 417 -13.11 -23.49 9.35
N ARG A 418 -13.42 -22.23 9.04
CA ARG A 418 -14.70 -21.84 8.47
C ARG A 418 -14.47 -21.41 7.03
N SER A 419 -15.30 -21.89 6.12
CA SER A 419 -15.36 -21.35 4.77
C SER A 419 -16.23 -20.08 4.77
N HIS A 420 -15.69 -18.99 4.27
CA HIS A 420 -16.42 -17.77 3.97
C HIS A 420 -16.59 -17.69 2.46
N VAL A 421 -17.83 -17.48 2.01
CA VAL A 421 -18.15 -17.26 0.60
C VAL A 421 -18.49 -15.79 0.43
N GLN A 422 -17.59 -15.05 -0.21
CA GLN A 422 -17.83 -13.65 -0.55
C GLN A 422 -18.35 -13.58 -1.98
N GLN A 423 -19.58 -13.06 -2.14
CA GLN A 423 -20.19 -12.73 -3.44
C GLN A 423 -20.03 -13.83 -4.52
N ASP A 424 -20.37 -15.07 -4.17
CA ASP A 424 -20.47 -16.25 -5.04
C ASP A 424 -19.20 -16.70 -5.81
N LEU A 425 -18.01 -16.12 -5.57
CA LEU A 425 -16.80 -16.42 -6.39
C LEU A 425 -15.51 -16.77 -5.62
N VAL A 426 -15.36 -16.39 -4.35
CA VAL A 426 -14.11 -16.64 -3.60
C VAL A 426 -14.39 -17.48 -2.35
N TRP A 427 -13.72 -18.63 -2.26
CA TRP A 427 -13.73 -19.53 -1.12
C TRP A 427 -12.54 -19.20 -0.22
N GLU A 428 -12.80 -18.52 0.90
CA GLU A 428 -11.79 -18.15 1.88
C GLU A 428 -11.89 -19.03 3.13
N LEU A 429 -10.75 -19.39 3.70
CA LEU A 429 -10.65 -20.19 4.92
C LEU A 429 -10.19 -19.30 6.06
N ALA A 430 -10.95 -19.31 7.15
CA ALA A 430 -10.60 -18.58 8.37
C ALA A 430 -10.45 -19.55 9.56
N LEU A 431 -9.43 -19.31 10.37
CA LEU A 431 -9.22 -20.02 11.63
C LEU A 431 -10.04 -19.35 12.76
N PRO A 432 -10.73 -20.11 13.63
CA PRO A 432 -11.34 -19.56 14.83
C PRO A 432 -10.31 -18.86 15.74
N ALA A 433 -10.67 -17.70 16.26
CA ALA A 433 -9.80 -16.88 17.13
C ALA A 433 -9.23 -17.66 18.33
N LEU A 434 -10.00 -18.60 18.89
CA LEU A 434 -9.58 -19.46 19.99
C LEU A 434 -8.36 -20.36 19.66
N LEU A 435 -8.28 -20.85 18.42
CA LEU A 435 -7.22 -21.78 18.01
C LEU A 435 -5.93 -21.06 17.63
N GLN A 436 -6.03 -19.79 17.25
CA GLN A 436 -4.95 -19.04 16.66
C GLN A 436 -3.75 -18.84 17.61
N PRO A 437 -3.90 -18.34 18.86
CA PRO A 437 -2.76 -18.19 19.78
C PRO A 437 -2.08 -19.53 20.09
N TYR A 438 -2.86 -20.58 20.33
CA TYR A 438 -2.31 -21.90 20.66
C TYR A 438 -1.50 -22.50 19.51
N LEU A 439 -2.01 -22.43 18.28
CA LEU A 439 -1.30 -22.95 17.12
C LEU A 439 0.01 -22.20 16.89
N CYS A 440 0.02 -20.87 17.04
CA CYS A 440 1.23 -20.06 16.95
C CYS A 440 2.25 -20.44 18.04
N ASP A 441 1.84 -20.50 19.32
CA ASP A 441 2.72 -20.84 20.44
C ASP A 441 3.28 -22.27 20.31
N ARG A 442 2.42 -23.23 19.95
CA ARG A 442 2.81 -24.63 19.76
C ARG A 442 3.79 -24.75 18.61
N TRP A 443 3.48 -24.17 17.45
CA TRP A 443 4.38 -24.19 16.29
C TRP A 443 5.72 -23.53 16.62
N LEU A 444 5.72 -22.37 17.29
CA LEU A 444 6.95 -21.69 17.69
C LEU A 444 7.77 -22.56 18.66
N THR A 445 7.13 -23.21 19.63
CA THR A 445 7.80 -24.12 20.56
C THR A 445 8.41 -25.33 19.83
N GLU A 446 7.65 -26.00 18.97
CA GLU A 446 8.12 -27.12 18.14
C GLU A 446 9.27 -26.69 17.22
N LEU A 447 9.21 -25.47 16.66
CA LEU A 447 10.26 -24.89 15.82
C LEU A 447 11.56 -24.63 16.62
N LEU A 448 11.46 -24.09 17.83
CA LEU A 448 12.61 -23.84 18.70
C LEU A 448 13.22 -25.14 19.25
N GLU A 449 12.41 -26.17 19.52
CA GLU A 449 12.89 -27.50 19.94
C GLU A 449 13.56 -28.28 18.80
N ALA A 450 13.04 -28.17 17.57
CA ALA A 450 13.60 -28.80 16.37
C ALA A 450 15.00 -28.27 15.99
N ASN A 451 15.39 -27.11 16.53
CA ASN A 451 16.74 -26.54 16.36
C ASN A 451 17.86 -27.47 16.88
N ALA A 452 17.54 -28.43 17.75
CA ALA A 452 18.53 -29.37 18.28
C ALA A 452 19.08 -30.38 17.26
N SER A 453 18.46 -30.54 16.08
CA SER A 453 18.88 -31.46 15.01
C SER A 453 19.37 -30.73 13.75
N ASP A 454 20.42 -29.91 13.90
CA ASP A 454 21.50 -29.51 12.97
C ASP A 454 21.33 -29.51 11.42
N GLN A 455 20.15 -29.26 10.83
CA GLN A 455 20.03 -29.15 9.36
C GLN A 455 19.16 -28.00 8.82
N LEU A 456 18.80 -26.99 9.61
CA LEU A 456 18.05 -25.77 9.17
C LEU A 456 16.74 -26.05 8.40
N GLN A 457 16.29 -27.31 8.27
CA GLN A 457 15.08 -27.70 7.54
C GLN A 457 13.83 -27.19 8.21
N TRP A 458 13.90 -26.86 9.51
CA TRP A 458 12.79 -26.26 10.24
C TRP A 458 12.43 -24.86 9.71
N LEU A 459 13.36 -24.14 9.07
CA LEU A 459 13.12 -22.83 8.43
C LEU A 459 12.53 -22.91 7.01
N SER A 460 12.43 -24.10 6.39
CA SER A 460 12.01 -24.21 4.98
C SER A 460 10.51 -24.22 4.78
N GLN A 461 9.76 -24.66 5.78
CA GLN A 461 8.33 -24.95 5.62
C GLN A 461 7.43 -23.72 5.75
N TYR A 462 7.87 -22.69 6.48
CA TYR A 462 7.07 -21.52 6.82
C TYR A 462 7.88 -20.24 6.69
N ALA A 463 7.23 -19.18 6.21
CA ALA A 463 7.80 -17.84 6.23
C ALA A 463 7.66 -17.22 7.63
N LEU A 464 8.76 -16.72 8.19
CA LEU A 464 8.73 -15.91 9.41
C LEU A 464 8.07 -14.54 9.16
N LEU A 465 8.12 -14.06 7.91
CA LEU A 465 7.50 -12.83 7.47
C LEU A 465 6.78 -13.06 6.15
N GLN A 466 5.48 -12.71 6.11
CA GLN A 466 4.66 -12.82 4.91
C GLN A 466 4.59 -11.47 4.21
N THR A 467 5.04 -11.42 2.96
CA THR A 467 5.14 -10.16 2.21
C THR A 467 3.80 -9.66 1.70
N ASP A 468 2.82 -10.53 1.51
CA ASP A 468 1.45 -10.19 1.11
C ASP A 468 0.51 -9.91 2.29
N ALA A 469 0.97 -10.12 3.54
CA ALA A 469 0.19 -9.81 4.73
C ALA A 469 0.11 -8.29 4.98
N PRO A 470 -0.97 -7.75 5.58
CA PRO A 470 -1.04 -6.35 5.97
C PRO A 470 0.11 -5.96 6.90
N GLU A 471 0.55 -4.69 6.88
CA GLU A 471 1.71 -4.24 7.68
C GLU A 471 1.54 -4.52 9.18
N VAL A 472 0.32 -4.45 9.70
CA VAL A 472 0.00 -4.76 11.11
C VAL A 472 0.36 -6.22 11.44
N VAL A 473 0.05 -7.15 10.54
CA VAL A 473 0.40 -8.57 10.70
C VAL A 473 1.91 -8.76 10.56
N ARG A 474 2.55 -8.10 9.59
CA ARG A 474 4.02 -8.14 9.43
C ARG A 474 4.75 -7.59 10.65
N GLN A 475 4.25 -6.50 11.24
CA GLN A 475 4.81 -5.92 12.46
C GLN A 475 4.70 -6.91 13.62
N TRP A 476 3.56 -7.58 13.79
CA TRP A 476 3.43 -8.66 14.76
C TRP A 476 4.38 -9.82 14.48
N GLN A 477 4.51 -10.26 13.22
CA GLN A 477 5.46 -11.30 12.81
C GLN A 477 6.91 -10.93 13.15
N ARG A 478 7.32 -9.67 12.91
CA ARG A 478 8.64 -9.16 13.31
C ARG A 478 8.81 -9.18 14.83
N GLN A 479 7.86 -8.65 15.58
CA GLN A 479 7.97 -8.48 17.04
C GLN A 479 7.82 -9.78 17.84
N THR A 480 7.07 -10.75 17.33
CA THR A 480 6.79 -12.02 18.04
C THR A 480 7.59 -13.17 17.46
N LEU A 481 7.46 -13.45 16.16
CA LEU A 481 8.08 -14.64 15.56
C LEU A 481 9.58 -14.44 15.33
N LEU A 482 9.95 -13.37 14.63
CA LEU A 482 11.34 -13.10 14.29
C LEU A 482 12.18 -12.81 15.53
N THR A 483 11.65 -12.01 16.48
CA THR A 483 12.30 -11.75 17.77
C THR A 483 12.49 -13.02 18.59
N ALA A 484 11.49 -13.89 18.74
CA ALA A 484 11.64 -15.12 19.51
C ALA A 484 12.70 -16.07 18.92
N VAL A 485 12.73 -16.22 17.59
CA VAL A 485 13.75 -17.02 16.90
C VAL A 485 15.13 -16.38 17.04
N ALA A 486 15.23 -15.06 16.91
CA ALA A 486 16.48 -14.32 17.09
C ALA A 486 17.02 -14.43 18.53
N GLU A 487 16.18 -14.27 19.54
CA GLU A 487 16.55 -14.41 20.96
C GLU A 487 17.03 -15.83 21.28
N HIS A 488 16.38 -16.85 20.72
CA HIS A 488 16.83 -18.24 20.87
C HIS A 488 18.21 -18.45 20.24
N LEU A 489 18.44 -17.94 19.02
CA LEU A 489 19.73 -18.02 18.34
C LEU A 489 20.81 -17.14 19.00
N ASP A 490 20.45 -16.05 19.67
CA ASP A 490 21.38 -15.19 20.41
C ASP A 490 22.06 -15.94 21.56
N THR A 491 21.39 -16.95 22.15
CA THR A 491 21.99 -17.81 23.17
C THR A 491 23.12 -18.69 22.61
N GLN A 492 23.03 -19.06 21.33
CA GLN A 492 24.01 -19.91 20.63
C GLN A 492 25.10 -19.07 19.94
N TYR A 493 24.74 -17.88 19.42
CA TYR A 493 25.61 -16.99 18.64
C TYR A 493 25.61 -15.56 19.22
N PRO A 494 26.31 -15.31 20.34
CA PRO A 494 26.22 -14.03 21.06
C PRO A 494 26.97 -12.86 20.39
N THR A 495 27.85 -13.12 19.42
CA THR A 495 28.67 -12.08 18.78
C THR A 495 28.25 -11.83 17.34
N ALA A 496 28.42 -10.59 16.86
CA ALA A 496 28.09 -10.22 15.48
C ALA A 496 28.85 -11.07 14.44
N ILE A 497 30.12 -11.42 14.71
CA ILE A 497 30.94 -12.26 13.83
C ILE A 497 30.38 -13.69 13.79
N ALA A 498 30.05 -14.27 14.95
CA ALA A 498 29.45 -15.61 14.99
C ALA A 498 28.11 -15.68 14.25
N LYS A 499 27.31 -14.61 14.31
CA LYS A 499 26.07 -14.48 13.53
C LYS A 499 26.35 -14.40 12.02
N GLN A 500 27.37 -13.66 11.59
CA GLN A 500 27.81 -13.62 10.18
C GLN A 500 28.25 -14.99 9.68
N ASP A 501 29.09 -15.69 10.45
CA ASP A 501 29.60 -17.01 10.10
C ASP A 501 28.46 -18.03 10.01
N PHE A 502 27.51 -17.99 10.94
CA PHE A 502 26.29 -18.81 10.90
C PHE A 502 25.46 -18.54 9.64
N LEU A 503 25.16 -17.27 9.35
CA LEU A 503 24.39 -16.88 8.16
C LEU A 503 25.09 -17.33 6.87
N ALA A 504 26.41 -17.18 6.79
CA ALA A 504 27.21 -17.63 5.65
C ALA A 504 27.09 -19.15 5.42
N GLN A 505 27.30 -19.94 6.48
CA GLN A 505 27.23 -21.40 6.42
C GLN A 505 25.81 -21.89 6.07
N ALA A 506 24.79 -21.26 6.66
CA ALA A 506 23.39 -21.56 6.42
C ALA A 506 22.99 -21.30 4.96
N LEU A 507 23.36 -20.15 4.40
CA LEU A 507 23.10 -19.80 3.00
C LEU A 507 23.86 -20.72 2.03
N GLN A 508 25.10 -21.10 2.36
CA GLN A 508 25.88 -22.04 1.56
C GLN A 508 25.23 -23.44 1.53
N THR A 509 24.66 -23.89 2.65
CA THR A 509 23.92 -25.17 2.71
C THR A 509 22.64 -25.13 1.87
N CYS A 510 21.98 -23.98 1.80
CA CYS A 510 20.82 -23.79 0.93
C CYS A 510 21.21 -23.91 -0.55
N GLN A 511 22.36 -23.37 -0.97
CA GLN A 511 22.85 -23.46 -2.36
C GLN A 511 23.25 -24.88 -2.77
N LEU A 512 23.78 -25.65 -1.83
CA LEU A 512 24.15 -27.06 -2.06
C LEU A 512 22.93 -27.98 -2.11
N SER A 513 21.77 -27.51 -1.66
CA SER A 513 20.50 -28.25 -1.77
C SER A 513 19.97 -28.16 -3.19
N ALA A 514 19.52 -29.29 -3.78
CA ALA A 514 18.93 -29.30 -5.11
C ALA A 514 17.69 -28.39 -5.18
N PRO A 515 17.42 -27.71 -6.31
CA PRO A 515 16.24 -26.87 -6.46
C PRO A 515 14.98 -27.71 -6.23
N SER A 516 14.27 -27.44 -5.13
CA SER A 516 13.04 -28.13 -4.79
C SER A 516 11.88 -27.56 -5.62
N THR A 517 10.98 -28.45 -6.06
CA THR A 517 9.70 -28.05 -6.65
C THR A 517 8.75 -27.44 -5.61
N THR A 518 9.01 -27.69 -4.32
CA THR A 518 8.32 -27.06 -3.19
C THR A 518 8.98 -25.73 -2.82
N PRO A 519 8.20 -24.72 -2.40
CA PRO A 519 8.74 -23.43 -1.97
C PRO A 519 9.65 -23.60 -0.76
N ASP A 520 10.80 -22.93 -0.81
CA ASP A 520 11.78 -22.94 0.27
C ASP A 520 11.89 -21.55 0.90
N TYR A 521 11.47 -21.41 2.16
CA TYR A 521 11.52 -20.15 2.90
C TYR A 521 12.84 -19.95 3.69
N ARG A 522 13.77 -20.93 3.69
CA ARG A 522 15.03 -20.80 4.44
C ARG A 522 15.82 -19.56 4.06
N PRO A 523 16.10 -19.30 2.77
CA PRO A 523 16.93 -18.15 2.39
C PRO A 523 16.28 -16.83 2.80
N GLY A 524 14.97 -16.66 2.57
CA GLY A 524 14.26 -15.44 2.95
C GLY A 524 14.20 -15.21 4.46
N ASN A 525 13.98 -16.27 5.25
CA ASN A 525 14.00 -16.19 6.71
C ASN A 525 15.38 -15.81 7.26
N LEU A 526 16.46 -16.32 6.67
CA LEU A 526 17.84 -15.96 7.04
C LEU A 526 18.13 -14.48 6.74
N MET A 527 17.61 -13.95 5.63
CA MET A 527 17.73 -12.52 5.31
C MET A 527 16.97 -11.64 6.31
N ASN A 528 15.79 -12.05 6.72
CA ASN A 528 15.03 -11.36 7.76
C ASN A 528 15.77 -11.36 9.12
N LEU A 529 16.43 -12.46 9.48
CA LEU A 529 17.27 -12.53 10.69
C LEU A 529 18.50 -11.61 10.59
N ALA A 530 19.16 -11.57 9.43
CA ALA A 530 20.26 -10.64 9.17
C ALA A 530 19.82 -9.18 9.32
N HIS A 531 18.64 -8.85 8.78
CA HIS A 531 18.02 -7.54 8.94
C HIS A 531 17.70 -7.22 10.42
N HIS A 532 17.12 -8.16 11.16
CA HIS A 532 16.79 -7.98 12.58
C HIS A 532 18.04 -7.75 13.44
N TRP A 533 19.12 -8.50 13.18
CA TRP A 533 20.39 -8.32 13.89
C TRP A 533 21.20 -7.11 13.43
N GLN A 534 20.82 -6.45 12.32
CA GLN A 534 21.56 -5.36 11.69
C GLN A 534 23.00 -5.76 11.35
N VAL A 535 23.17 -7.01 10.90
CA VAL A 535 24.47 -7.61 10.58
C VAL A 535 24.57 -7.75 9.06
N PRO A 536 25.60 -7.16 8.40
CA PRO A 536 25.75 -7.29 6.97
C PRO A 536 26.11 -8.74 6.60
N LEU A 537 25.56 -9.21 5.49
CA LEU A 537 25.88 -10.53 4.95
C LEU A 537 27.29 -10.54 4.34
N PRO A 538 28.07 -11.62 4.53
CA PRO A 538 29.34 -11.79 3.83
C PRO A 538 29.12 -11.95 2.31
N GLU A 539 30.17 -11.76 1.50
CA GLU A 539 30.15 -11.89 0.03
C GLU A 539 29.81 -13.34 -0.42
N VAL A 540 28.54 -13.71 -0.31
CA VAL A 540 27.99 -15.00 -0.71
C VAL A 540 27.02 -14.76 -1.86
N SER A 541 27.24 -15.44 -2.99
CA SER A 541 26.33 -15.35 -4.15
C SER A 541 25.03 -16.07 -3.84
N LEU A 542 23.89 -15.41 -3.93
CA LEU A 542 22.56 -15.97 -3.69
C LEU A 542 21.92 -16.53 -4.97
N HIS A 543 22.74 -16.92 -5.94
CA HIS A 543 22.30 -17.31 -7.27
C HIS A 543 21.32 -18.49 -7.24
N GLY A 544 20.17 -18.35 -7.90
CA GLY A 544 19.19 -19.42 -8.04
C GLY A 544 18.41 -19.80 -6.77
N LEU A 545 18.56 -19.07 -5.67
CA LEU A 545 17.82 -19.31 -4.43
C LEU A 545 16.40 -18.73 -4.49
N GLN A 546 15.48 -19.32 -3.71
CA GLN A 546 14.13 -18.77 -3.54
C GLN A 546 14.12 -17.81 -2.35
N LEU A 547 14.01 -16.50 -2.61
CA LEU A 547 14.02 -15.43 -1.59
C LEU A 547 12.59 -15.05 -1.15
N ARG A 548 11.71 -16.05 -1.07
CA ARG A 548 10.31 -15.87 -0.67
C ARG A 548 10.23 -15.44 0.79
N GLY A 549 9.36 -14.47 1.10
CA GLY A 549 9.21 -13.97 2.46
C GLY A 549 10.30 -13.00 2.92
N ALA A 550 11.28 -12.67 2.06
CA ALA A 550 12.41 -11.81 2.44
C ALA A 550 12.03 -10.31 2.42
N ASP A 551 12.50 -9.57 3.41
CA ASP A 551 12.46 -8.11 3.47
C ASP A 551 13.80 -7.52 3.05
N LEU A 552 13.88 -7.08 1.78
CA LEU A 552 15.09 -6.54 1.16
C LEU A 552 15.08 -5.00 1.11
N GLN A 553 14.28 -4.32 1.91
CA GLN A 553 14.17 -2.85 1.86
C GLN A 553 15.38 -2.12 2.45
N SER A 554 16.27 -2.83 3.13
CA SER A 554 17.40 -2.27 3.86
C SER A 554 18.65 -2.10 2.99
N ASP A 555 19.41 -1.05 3.27
CA ASP A 555 20.74 -0.78 2.71
C ASP A 555 21.78 -1.87 3.09
N LEU A 556 21.45 -2.76 4.05
CA LEU A 556 22.31 -3.89 4.44
C LEU A 556 22.62 -4.87 3.31
N PHE A 557 21.83 -4.85 2.23
CA PHE A 557 21.90 -5.82 1.13
C PHE A 557 22.60 -5.29 -0.13
N GLN A 558 23.26 -4.13 -0.05
CA GLN A 558 24.05 -3.58 -1.15
C GLN A 558 25.18 -4.54 -1.58
N GLY A 559 25.45 -4.60 -2.89
CA GLY A 559 26.53 -5.42 -3.47
C GLY A 559 26.29 -6.93 -3.52
N LEU A 560 25.12 -7.43 -3.10
CA LEU A 560 24.81 -8.87 -3.15
C LEU A 560 24.43 -9.31 -4.57
N SER A 561 24.97 -10.46 -4.99
CA SER A 561 24.56 -11.11 -6.23
C SER A 561 23.33 -12.00 -5.96
N ILE A 562 22.15 -11.58 -6.43
CA ILE A 562 20.91 -12.38 -6.37
C ILE A 562 20.48 -12.87 -7.77
N ALA A 563 21.40 -12.89 -8.74
CA ALA A 563 21.09 -13.27 -10.12
C ALA A 563 20.37 -14.63 -10.18
N GLY A 564 19.36 -14.77 -11.04
CA GLY A 564 18.60 -16.02 -11.18
C GLY A 564 17.75 -16.45 -9.97
N ALA A 565 17.71 -15.65 -8.89
CA ALA A 565 16.88 -15.96 -7.72
C ALA A 565 15.38 -15.81 -8.03
N ASP A 566 14.54 -16.56 -7.31
CA ASP A 566 13.09 -16.38 -7.31
C ASP A 566 12.72 -15.34 -6.25
N LEU A 567 12.30 -14.16 -6.72
CA LEU A 567 11.87 -13.01 -5.90
C LEU A 567 10.34 -12.93 -5.76
N THR A 568 9.62 -14.00 -6.09
CA THR A 568 8.18 -14.07 -5.80
C THR A 568 7.94 -13.86 -4.30
N GLN A 569 6.96 -13.03 -3.95
CA GLN A 569 6.64 -12.73 -2.56
C GLN A 569 7.85 -12.17 -1.76
N THR A 570 8.65 -11.27 -2.36
CA THR A 570 9.74 -10.54 -1.70
C THR A 570 9.39 -9.05 -1.54
N LEU A 571 9.73 -8.44 -0.41
CA LEU A 571 9.54 -7.01 -0.18
C LEU A 571 10.78 -6.23 -0.66
N LEU A 572 10.57 -5.34 -1.62
CA LEU A 572 11.57 -4.44 -2.17
C LEU A 572 11.25 -2.99 -1.79
N ALA A 573 12.29 -2.16 -1.70
CA ALA A 573 12.15 -0.73 -1.43
C ALA A 573 11.44 -0.09 -2.62
N LYS A 574 10.42 0.75 -2.36
CA LYS A 574 9.82 1.58 -3.41
C LYS A 574 10.12 3.06 -3.18
N PRO A 575 10.42 3.84 -4.23
CA PRO A 575 10.64 5.27 -4.10
C PRO A 575 9.38 5.97 -3.59
N MET A 576 9.53 7.16 -2.98
CA MET A 576 8.37 8.04 -2.74
C MET A 576 7.81 8.44 -4.10
N SER A 577 6.50 8.69 -4.18
CA SER A 577 5.86 9.15 -5.41
C SER A 577 5.85 10.68 -5.52
N ARG A 578 5.30 11.18 -6.62
CA ARG A 578 5.25 12.61 -6.96
C ARG A 578 4.28 13.33 -5.99
N TYR A 579 4.60 14.56 -5.59
CA TYR A 579 3.75 15.44 -4.78
C TYR A 579 3.34 14.90 -3.37
N PRO A 580 4.29 14.80 -2.42
CA PRO A 580 3.97 14.35 -1.07
C PRO A 580 3.15 15.39 -0.27
N VAL A 581 2.04 14.95 0.34
CA VAL A 581 1.28 15.74 1.32
C VAL A 581 1.95 15.60 2.68
N ILE A 582 2.25 16.72 3.36
CA ILE A 582 2.99 16.69 4.63
C ILE A 582 2.16 17.24 5.81
N ALA A 583 2.36 16.65 6.99
CA ALA A 583 1.85 17.17 8.26
C ALA A 583 2.86 16.92 9.38
N ILE A 584 2.97 17.83 10.36
CA ILE A 584 3.91 17.71 11.48
C ILE A 584 3.14 17.38 12.75
N ASN A 585 3.65 16.43 13.54
CA ASN A 585 3.11 16.13 14.85
C ASN A 585 3.55 17.23 15.85
N PRO A 586 2.61 17.91 16.54
CA PRO A 586 2.93 19.01 17.46
C PRO A 586 3.57 18.56 18.79
N HIS A 587 3.57 17.27 19.14
CA HIS A 587 4.09 16.80 20.44
C HIS A 587 5.20 15.75 20.31
N ARG A 588 5.18 14.96 19.24
CA ARG A 588 6.24 14.03 18.89
C ARG A 588 7.05 14.68 17.78
N GLU A 589 8.37 14.59 17.80
CA GLU A 589 9.21 15.12 16.72
C GLU A 589 9.09 14.23 15.47
N GLU A 590 7.88 14.13 14.90
CA GLU A 590 7.49 13.22 13.83
C GLU A 590 6.78 13.98 12.71
N VAL A 591 6.90 13.46 11.48
CA VAL A 591 6.29 14.03 10.27
C VAL A 591 5.56 12.94 9.52
N ALA A 592 4.28 13.14 9.23
CA ALA A 592 3.53 12.30 8.32
C ALA A 592 3.70 12.80 6.89
N VAL A 593 3.95 11.86 5.99
CA VAL A 593 4.07 12.09 4.55
C VAL A 593 3.15 11.12 3.84
N GLY A 594 2.11 11.65 3.19
CA GLY A 594 1.24 10.90 2.30
C GLY A 594 1.78 10.91 0.89
N ASP A 595 1.69 9.78 0.21
CA ASP A 595 2.09 9.66 -1.18
C ASP A 595 0.90 9.31 -2.09
N GLN A 596 1.08 9.49 -3.40
CA GLN A 596 0.07 9.15 -4.42
C GLN A 596 -0.16 7.65 -4.60
N ASP A 597 0.72 6.81 -4.04
CA ASP A 597 0.56 5.35 -4.06
C ASP A 597 -0.28 4.88 -2.84
N GLY A 598 -0.83 5.84 -2.08
CA GLY A 598 -1.68 5.63 -0.91
C GLY A 598 -0.95 5.14 0.32
N ARG A 599 0.33 5.49 0.43
CA ARG A 599 1.18 5.18 1.58
C ARG A 599 1.29 6.40 2.48
N LEU A 600 1.14 6.13 3.76
CA LEU A 600 1.34 7.11 4.81
C LEU A 600 2.64 6.77 5.56
N LEU A 601 3.65 7.60 5.40
CA LEU A 601 4.99 7.41 5.95
C LEU A 601 5.22 8.35 7.14
N LEU A 602 5.56 7.82 8.30
CA LEU A 602 5.97 8.60 9.48
C LEU A 602 7.49 8.66 9.58
N TRP A 603 8.02 9.87 9.54
CA TRP A 603 9.44 10.18 9.60
C TRP A 603 9.79 10.82 10.94
N ASP A 604 10.98 10.54 11.44
CA ASP A 604 11.54 11.19 12.61
C ASP A 604 12.17 12.55 12.21
N LEU A 605 11.68 13.65 12.79
CA LEU A 605 12.03 15.02 12.42
C LEU A 605 13.50 15.39 12.67
N PRO A 606 14.18 14.96 13.75
CA PRO A 606 15.59 15.27 13.96
C PRO A 606 16.52 14.50 13.02
N THR A 607 16.25 13.21 12.79
CA THR A 607 17.17 12.31 12.08
C THR A 607 16.85 12.14 10.59
N GLY A 608 15.63 12.45 10.15
CA GLY A 608 15.18 12.20 8.78
C GLY A 608 15.10 10.72 8.43
N ARG A 609 14.89 9.85 9.43
CA ARG A 609 14.73 8.40 9.23
C ARG A 609 13.26 8.03 9.20
N LEU A 610 12.90 7.11 8.31
CA LEU A 610 11.58 6.50 8.30
C LEU A 610 11.39 5.69 9.58
N ARG A 611 10.39 6.06 10.39
CA ARG A 611 10.08 5.41 11.66
C ARG A 611 8.99 4.35 11.50
N ARG A 612 7.97 4.64 10.68
CA ARG A 612 6.84 3.73 10.43
C ARG A 612 6.30 3.98 9.02
N ALA A 613 6.06 2.92 8.27
CA ALA A 613 5.24 2.97 7.07
C ALA A 613 3.87 2.39 7.40
N MET A 614 2.80 3.11 7.09
CA MET A 614 1.43 2.72 7.36
C MET A 614 0.78 2.18 6.09
N LEU A 615 -0.29 1.40 6.26
CA LEU A 615 -0.88 0.51 5.27
C LEU A 615 -1.10 1.18 3.90
N ALA A 616 -0.45 0.63 2.87
CA ALA A 616 -0.64 1.03 1.48
C ALA A 616 -1.97 0.48 0.97
N VAL A 617 -2.90 1.37 0.66
CA VAL A 617 -4.08 1.06 -0.16
C VAL A 617 -3.90 1.82 -1.46
N PRO A 618 -4.19 1.24 -2.64
CA PRO A 618 -3.80 1.81 -3.93
C PRO A 618 -4.66 3.00 -4.38
N GLU A 619 -4.81 4.03 -3.54
CA GLU A 619 -5.52 5.28 -3.84
C GLU A 619 -4.76 6.45 -3.22
N ALA A 620 -4.64 7.55 -3.96
CA ALA A 620 -3.83 8.70 -3.55
C ALA A 620 -4.35 9.35 -2.26
N ILE A 621 -3.41 9.84 -1.43
CA ILE A 621 -3.72 10.63 -0.24
C ILE A 621 -3.75 12.10 -0.61
N ASP A 622 -4.92 12.73 -0.53
CA ASP A 622 -5.12 14.12 -0.92
C ASP A 622 -4.93 15.10 0.25
N ALA A 623 -5.20 14.66 1.49
CA ALA A 623 -5.01 15.51 2.68
C ALA A 623 -4.66 14.71 3.95
N ILE A 624 -3.82 15.29 4.80
CA ILE A 624 -3.41 14.72 6.10
C ILE A 624 -3.45 15.82 7.16
N ALA A 625 -3.91 15.49 8.37
CA ALA A 625 -3.84 16.39 9.51
C ALA A 625 -3.55 15.63 10.82
N PHE A 626 -2.74 16.21 11.71
CA PHE A 626 -2.57 15.72 13.08
C PHE A 626 -3.55 16.43 14.03
N SER A 627 -3.99 15.72 15.07
CA SER A 627 -4.68 16.34 16.19
C SER A 627 -3.73 17.24 16.99
N PRO A 628 -4.26 18.27 17.68
CA PRO A 628 -3.45 19.17 18.50
C PRO A 628 -2.64 18.47 19.60
N ASP A 629 -3.11 17.35 20.17
CA ASP A 629 -2.37 16.53 21.15
C ASP A 629 -1.35 15.55 20.51
N GLY A 630 -1.31 15.46 19.18
CA GLY A 630 -0.39 14.60 18.45
C GLY A 630 -0.66 13.10 18.62
N GLN A 631 -1.81 12.72 19.16
CA GLN A 631 -2.20 11.33 19.39
C GLN A 631 -3.02 10.75 18.24
N LEU A 632 -3.73 11.59 17.47
CA LEU A 632 -4.53 11.17 16.33
C LEU A 632 -3.98 11.75 15.03
N LEU A 633 -4.12 10.99 13.95
CA LEU A 633 -3.76 11.39 12.59
C LEU A 633 -4.94 11.07 11.66
N ALA A 634 -5.46 12.07 10.97
CA ALA A 634 -6.49 11.90 9.95
C ALA A 634 -5.87 11.90 8.55
N GLU A 635 -6.37 11.02 7.70
CA GLU A 635 -5.97 10.84 6.31
C GLU A 635 -7.23 10.84 5.45
N ALA A 636 -7.25 11.67 4.39
CA ALA A 636 -8.29 11.66 3.38
C ALA A 636 -7.72 11.25 2.02
N ARG A 637 -8.53 10.46 1.31
CA ARG A 637 -8.12 9.80 0.08
C ARG A 637 -9.00 10.18 -1.10
N GLN A 638 -8.45 9.90 -2.28
CA GLN A 638 -9.11 10.14 -3.56
C GLN A 638 -10.42 9.36 -3.75
N ASP A 639 -10.58 8.21 -3.07
CA ASP A 639 -11.81 7.40 -3.08
C ASP A 639 -12.92 7.96 -2.16
N GLY A 640 -12.68 9.09 -1.48
CA GLY A 640 -13.62 9.68 -0.53
C GLY A 640 -13.57 9.04 0.86
N THR A 641 -12.65 8.11 1.12
CA THR A 641 -12.47 7.53 2.45
C THR A 641 -11.65 8.45 3.35
N VAL A 642 -12.13 8.61 4.58
CA VAL A 642 -11.41 9.32 5.65
C VAL A 642 -11.07 8.33 6.76
N ARG A 643 -9.78 8.21 7.08
CA ARG A 643 -9.26 7.31 8.09
C ARG A 643 -8.64 8.05 9.26
N PHE A 644 -8.82 7.49 10.45
CA PHE A 644 -8.24 8.00 11.68
C PHE A 644 -7.30 6.99 12.32
N TRP A 645 -6.09 7.44 12.63
CA TRP A 645 -5.03 6.62 13.18
C TRP A 645 -4.72 7.08 14.60
N ASP A 646 -4.89 6.18 15.57
CA ASP A 646 -4.40 6.37 16.93
C ASP A 646 -2.91 6.03 16.99
N LEU A 647 -2.11 7.00 17.41
CA LEU A 647 -0.66 6.92 17.53
C LEU A 647 -0.21 6.59 18.96
N SER A 648 -1.14 6.49 19.92
CA SER A 648 -0.83 6.12 21.31
C SER A 648 -0.53 4.62 21.49
N SER A 649 -1.05 3.74 20.63
CA SER A 649 -0.81 2.30 20.65
C SER A 649 0.20 1.84 19.58
N ASP A 650 1.06 0.88 19.94
CA ASP A 650 2.00 0.21 19.01
C ASP A 650 1.33 -0.83 18.10
N LEU A 651 0.04 -1.10 18.32
CA LEU A 651 -0.84 -1.95 17.51
C LEU A 651 -1.79 -1.02 16.73
N GLY A 652 -1.67 -0.93 15.40
CA GLY A 652 -2.65 -0.19 14.56
C GLY A 652 -3.90 -1.02 14.21
N PRO A 653 -4.86 -0.54 13.40
CA PRO A 653 -5.28 0.84 13.13
C PRO A 653 -6.83 1.06 13.20
N GLU A 654 -7.28 2.29 12.90
CA GLU A 654 -8.67 2.71 12.65
C GLU A 654 -9.57 2.87 13.89
N GLN A 655 -9.66 4.09 14.43
CA GLN A 655 -10.68 4.41 15.44
C GLN A 655 -12.09 4.39 14.81
N PHE A 656 -12.21 4.88 13.57
CA PHE A 656 -13.38 4.79 12.69
C PHE A 656 -12.99 5.24 11.27
N ALA A 657 -13.77 4.85 10.26
CA ALA A 657 -13.67 5.31 8.89
C ALA A 657 -15.01 5.85 8.40
N SER A 658 -14.97 6.91 7.59
CA SER A 658 -16.15 7.49 6.94
C SER A 658 -15.98 7.42 5.43
N GLU A 659 -16.97 6.89 4.72
CA GLU A 659 -17.02 6.85 3.25
C GLU A 659 -17.87 8.03 2.75
N LEU A 660 -17.26 8.93 1.97
CA LEU A 660 -17.93 10.05 1.34
C LEU A 660 -18.13 9.80 -0.16
N ALA A 661 -19.09 10.50 -0.76
CA ALA A 661 -19.37 10.40 -2.20
C ALA A 661 -18.30 11.09 -3.07
N TYR A 662 -17.53 12.01 -2.48
CA TYR A 662 -16.52 12.82 -3.17
C TYR A 662 -15.25 12.93 -2.31
N PRO A 663 -14.06 13.01 -2.93
CA PRO A 663 -12.80 13.15 -2.21
C PRO A 663 -12.70 14.49 -1.48
N LEU A 664 -12.02 14.46 -0.34
CA LEU A 664 -11.69 15.68 0.40
C LEU A 664 -10.37 16.24 -0.08
N THR A 665 -10.36 17.53 -0.38
CA THR A 665 -9.16 18.26 -0.80
C THR A 665 -8.37 18.83 0.38
N THR A 666 -9.00 18.93 1.55
CA THR A 666 -8.39 19.56 2.73
C THR A 666 -9.01 19.03 4.02
N LEU A 667 -8.19 18.96 5.08
CA LEU A 667 -8.55 18.48 6.41
C LEU A 667 -7.95 19.39 7.48
N ALA A 668 -8.71 19.66 8.56
CA ALA A 668 -8.21 20.36 9.73
C ALA A 668 -8.87 19.87 11.03
N PHE A 669 -8.07 19.68 12.07
CA PHE A 669 -8.55 19.41 13.43
C PHE A 669 -8.88 20.71 14.16
N SER A 670 -9.92 20.69 15.00
CA SER A 670 -10.22 21.78 15.91
C SER A 670 -9.18 21.85 17.04
N PRO A 671 -8.74 23.05 17.46
CA PRO A 671 -7.81 23.22 18.59
C PRO A 671 -8.30 22.62 19.92
N ASP A 672 -9.61 22.52 20.12
CA ASP A 672 -10.24 21.93 21.31
C ASP A 672 -10.32 20.39 21.28
N GLN A 673 -9.89 19.75 20.18
CA GLN A 673 -9.90 18.29 19.96
C GLN A 673 -11.30 17.66 19.97
N GLU A 674 -12.37 18.45 19.79
CA GLU A 674 -13.72 17.90 19.72
C GLU A 674 -14.16 17.56 18.29
N SER A 675 -13.63 18.26 17.28
CA SER A 675 -14.11 18.20 15.90
C SER A 675 -13.01 18.09 14.85
N LEU A 676 -13.27 17.37 13.76
CA LEU A 676 -12.49 17.42 12.51
C LEU A 676 -13.37 18.05 11.42
N VAL A 677 -12.80 18.90 10.56
CA VAL A 677 -13.52 19.41 9.40
C VAL A 677 -12.74 19.11 8.12
N GLY A 678 -13.49 18.71 7.08
CA GLY A 678 -12.96 18.43 5.75
C GLY A 678 -13.79 19.13 4.68
N GLY A 679 -13.13 19.53 3.61
CA GLY A 679 -13.77 20.16 2.45
C GLY A 679 -13.71 19.24 1.24
N ASP A 680 -14.84 19.05 0.55
CA ASP A 680 -14.92 18.20 -0.63
C ASP A 680 -14.70 18.94 -1.96
N ALA A 681 -14.59 18.18 -3.04
CA ALA A 681 -14.45 18.68 -4.39
C ALA A 681 -15.70 19.43 -4.93
N GLU A 682 -16.89 19.21 -4.34
CA GLU A 682 -18.16 19.79 -4.77
C GLU A 682 -18.55 21.07 -4.01
N GLY A 683 -17.79 21.44 -2.97
CA GLY A 683 -18.02 22.67 -2.20
C GLY A 683 -18.72 22.47 -0.85
N ASN A 684 -18.82 21.24 -0.35
CA ASN A 684 -19.38 20.92 0.96
C ASN A 684 -18.31 20.80 2.05
N LEU A 685 -18.65 21.30 3.23
CA LEU A 685 -17.88 21.10 4.46
C LEU A 685 -18.51 19.98 5.28
N HIS A 686 -17.69 19.01 5.64
CA HIS A 686 -18.06 17.90 6.51
C HIS A 686 -17.43 18.10 7.89
N VAL A 687 -18.25 18.06 8.94
CA VAL A 687 -17.82 18.27 10.33
C VAL A 687 -18.01 16.96 11.10
N TRP A 688 -16.93 16.32 11.54
CA TRP A 688 -16.97 15.11 12.37
C TRP A 688 -16.73 15.43 13.83
N ARG A 689 -17.37 14.66 14.73
CA ARG A 689 -17.06 14.68 16.16
C ARG A 689 -16.10 13.53 16.49
N ILE A 690 -14.91 13.86 16.99
CA ILE A 690 -13.78 12.92 17.13
C ILE A 690 -14.12 11.77 18.09
N ALA A 691 -14.73 12.08 19.25
CA ALA A 691 -15.06 11.07 20.26
C ALA A 691 -16.06 10.00 19.79
N SER A 692 -16.91 10.32 18.81
CA SER A 692 -17.97 9.42 18.31
C SER A 692 -17.74 8.92 16.88
N GLY A 693 -16.85 9.57 16.14
CA GLY A 693 -16.61 9.32 14.72
C GLY A 693 -17.75 9.61 13.76
N GLN A 694 -18.85 10.18 14.23
CA GLN A 694 -20.01 10.52 13.42
C GLN A 694 -19.89 11.92 12.82
N GLU A 695 -20.38 12.05 11.58
CA GLU A 695 -20.59 13.34 10.94
C GLU A 695 -21.73 14.08 11.64
N ARG A 696 -21.42 15.29 12.12
CA ARG A 696 -22.34 16.19 12.83
C ARG A 696 -23.09 17.11 11.85
N HIS A 697 -22.37 17.66 10.86
CA HIS A 697 -22.91 18.61 9.89
C HIS A 697 -22.29 18.39 8.51
N CYS A 698 -23.13 18.43 7.47
CA CYS A 698 -22.74 18.63 6.07
C CYS A 698 -23.25 20.00 5.64
N LEU A 699 -22.35 20.94 5.35
CA LEU A 699 -22.69 22.34 5.07
C LEU A 699 -22.33 22.68 3.62
N PRO A 700 -23.29 23.05 2.76
CA PRO A 700 -23.00 23.52 1.41
C PRO A 700 -22.37 24.92 1.51
N ALA A 701 -21.04 24.98 1.35
CA ALA A 701 -20.27 26.16 1.68
C ALA A 701 -19.91 27.02 0.47
N HIS A 702 -19.50 26.37 -0.63
CA HIS A 702 -18.97 27.04 -1.82
C HIS A 702 -19.59 26.46 -3.11
N ALA A 703 -19.60 27.28 -4.17
CA ALA A 703 -20.00 26.83 -5.50
C ALA A 703 -18.76 26.34 -6.29
N GLY A 704 -18.32 25.12 -6.00
CA GLY A 704 -17.09 24.51 -6.52
C GLY A 704 -16.13 24.12 -5.41
N THR A 705 -15.00 23.51 -5.78
CA THR A 705 -14.07 22.85 -4.87
C THR A 705 -13.59 23.77 -3.74
N ILE A 706 -13.65 23.26 -2.51
CA ILE A 706 -13.03 23.89 -1.35
C ILE A 706 -11.52 23.72 -1.48
N THR A 707 -10.75 24.78 -1.33
CA THR A 707 -9.29 24.75 -1.51
C THR A 707 -8.54 24.74 -0.19
N ALA A 708 -9.06 25.42 0.83
CA ALA A 708 -8.48 25.38 2.17
C ALA A 708 -9.50 25.73 3.27
N ILE A 709 -9.15 25.29 4.47
CA ILE A 709 -9.91 25.49 5.69
C ILE A 709 -8.95 25.86 6.82
N ALA A 710 -9.36 26.77 7.71
CA ALA A 710 -8.62 27.09 8.92
C ALA A 710 -9.55 27.28 10.13
N PHE A 711 -9.15 26.75 11.28
CA PHE A 711 -9.85 26.99 12.56
C PHE A 711 -9.38 28.27 13.23
N SER A 712 -10.29 28.95 13.92
CA SER A 712 -9.93 30.01 14.85
C SER A 712 -9.18 29.43 16.06
N PRO A 713 -8.28 30.19 16.70
CA PRO A 713 -7.51 29.70 17.86
C PRO A 713 -8.35 29.23 19.04
N ASN A 714 -9.60 29.72 19.15
CA ASN A 714 -10.55 29.31 20.19
C ASN A 714 -11.43 28.11 19.79
N GLY A 715 -11.25 27.50 18.61
CA GLY A 715 -11.95 26.30 18.16
C GLY A 715 -13.40 26.45 17.73
N HIS A 716 -14.08 27.53 18.11
CA HIS A 716 -15.52 27.70 17.84
C HIS A 716 -15.86 28.21 16.43
N ARG A 717 -14.90 28.78 15.69
CA ARG A 717 -15.14 29.31 14.33
C ARG A 717 -14.23 28.67 13.29
N LEU A 718 -14.75 28.58 12.08
CA LEU A 718 -14.05 28.04 10.91
C LEU A 718 -14.04 29.08 9.79
N LEU A 719 -12.94 29.18 9.05
CA LEU A 719 -12.88 29.93 7.81
C LEU A 719 -12.65 28.94 6.66
N SER A 720 -13.50 28.99 5.65
CA SER A 720 -13.38 28.19 4.43
C SER A 720 -13.19 29.10 3.21
N CYS A 721 -12.45 28.62 2.22
CA CYS A 721 -12.38 29.24 0.90
C CYS A 721 -12.46 28.20 -0.22
N GLY A 722 -12.92 28.63 -1.40
CA GLY A 722 -13.06 27.74 -2.55
C GLY A 722 -12.93 28.45 -3.90
N GLN A 723 -13.15 27.68 -4.96
CA GLN A 723 -13.10 28.15 -6.36
C GLN A 723 -14.10 29.27 -6.67
N ASP A 724 -15.15 29.41 -5.87
CA ASP A 724 -16.15 30.49 -6.00
C ASP A 724 -15.63 31.88 -5.60
N CYS A 725 -14.33 31.97 -5.25
CA CYS A 725 -13.64 33.21 -4.89
C CYS A 725 -14.23 33.90 -3.66
N ALA A 726 -14.97 33.17 -2.83
CA ALA A 726 -15.48 33.66 -1.55
C ALA A 726 -14.72 33.01 -0.39
N ALA A 727 -14.50 33.78 0.67
CA ALA A 727 -14.18 33.23 1.98
C ALA A 727 -15.43 33.32 2.87
N VAL A 728 -15.69 32.29 3.67
CA VAL A 728 -16.86 32.21 4.55
C VAL A 728 -16.45 31.82 5.96
N GLU A 729 -16.89 32.60 6.95
CA GLU A 729 -16.74 32.30 8.38
C GLU A 729 -17.98 31.55 8.88
N TRP A 730 -17.75 30.42 9.54
CA TRP A 730 -18.78 29.53 10.07
C TRP A 730 -18.66 29.41 11.58
N ASP A 731 -19.82 29.25 12.22
CA ASP A 731 -19.91 28.75 13.59
C ASP A 731 -20.06 27.22 13.55
N ILE A 732 -19.11 26.51 14.14
CA ILE A 732 -19.02 25.04 14.03
C ILE A 732 -20.07 24.33 14.90
N GLU A 733 -20.45 24.93 16.03
CA GLU A 733 -21.44 24.34 16.92
C GLU A 733 -22.85 24.37 16.33
N THR A 734 -23.18 25.46 15.65
CA THR A 734 -24.52 25.70 15.07
C THR A 734 -24.60 25.36 13.59
N GLY A 735 -23.46 25.24 12.89
CA GLY A 735 -23.39 25.06 11.44
C GLY A 735 -23.86 26.29 10.65
N THR A 736 -23.92 27.47 11.29
CA THR A 736 -24.44 28.68 10.64
C THR A 736 -23.33 29.49 9.99
N CYS A 737 -23.60 30.01 8.80
CA CYS A 737 -22.73 30.99 8.14
C CYS A 737 -22.82 32.32 8.89
N LEU A 738 -21.71 32.75 9.50
CA LEU A 738 -21.63 34.02 10.22
C LEU A 738 -21.39 35.19 9.26
N LYS A 739 -20.37 35.06 8.39
CA LYS A 739 -19.95 36.13 7.48
C LYS A 739 -19.45 35.57 6.16
N ARG A 740 -19.73 36.28 5.06
CA ARG A 740 -19.17 36.02 3.74
C ARG A 740 -18.34 37.21 3.31
N PHE A 741 -17.06 36.99 3.02
CA PHE A 741 -16.15 38.01 2.54
C PHE A 741 -16.17 38.00 1.01
N GLN A 742 -16.66 39.09 0.40
CA GLN A 742 -16.65 39.31 -1.06
C GLN A 742 -15.74 40.50 -1.38
N GLY A 743 -14.56 40.23 -1.92
CA GLY A 743 -13.65 41.22 -2.50
C GLY A 743 -13.68 41.18 -4.03
N ARG A 744 -13.05 42.17 -4.70
CA ARG A 744 -12.62 42.03 -6.12
C ARG A 744 -11.49 41.00 -6.17
N LEU A 745 -11.84 39.74 -5.99
CA LEU A 745 -10.93 38.59 -6.12
C LEU A 745 -11.26 38.01 -7.50
N THR A 746 -10.37 38.22 -8.46
CA THR A 746 -10.69 37.99 -9.87
C THR A 746 -10.57 36.53 -10.33
N ASN A 747 -10.06 35.60 -9.50
CA ASN A 747 -10.24 34.14 -9.63
C ASN A 747 -9.62 33.34 -8.44
N VAL A 748 -9.92 32.02 -8.43
CA VAL A 748 -9.70 30.93 -7.44
C VAL A 748 -8.87 31.31 -6.19
N LEU A 749 -9.45 31.21 -5.00
CA LEU A 749 -8.72 31.37 -3.74
C LEU A 749 -7.84 30.13 -3.46
N GLY A 750 -6.56 30.33 -3.15
CA GLY A 750 -5.61 29.23 -2.96
C GLY A 750 -5.60 28.66 -1.53
N THR A 751 -5.79 29.51 -0.50
CA THR A 751 -5.51 29.13 0.90
C THR A 751 -5.92 30.18 1.93
N VAL A 752 -6.17 29.78 3.19
CA VAL A 752 -6.59 30.64 4.32
C VAL A 752 -5.87 30.27 5.62
N ALA A 753 -5.56 31.28 6.45
CA ALA A 753 -5.03 31.07 7.80
C ALA A 753 -5.54 32.12 8.80
N TYR A 754 -5.81 31.69 10.04
CA TYR A 754 -6.07 32.60 11.15
C TYR A 754 -4.76 33.12 11.74
N ARG A 755 -4.75 34.40 12.14
CA ARG A 755 -3.67 34.98 12.92
C ARG A 755 -4.01 34.92 14.42
N PRO A 756 -3.32 34.10 15.22
CA PRO A 756 -3.42 34.19 16.68
C PRO A 756 -2.74 35.47 17.16
N SER A 757 -3.49 36.38 17.82
CA SER A 757 -2.90 37.51 18.54
C SER A 757 -2.92 37.20 20.03
N LEU A 758 -1.74 37.14 20.66
CA LEU A 758 -1.58 36.98 22.11
C LEU A 758 -1.86 38.29 22.90
N ALA A 759 -2.02 39.43 22.22
CA ALA A 759 -2.04 40.76 22.86
C ALA A 759 -3.35 41.54 22.70
N THR A 760 -4.27 41.13 21.82
CA THR A 760 -5.54 41.85 21.58
C THR A 760 -6.66 40.88 21.23
N GLU A 761 -7.89 41.12 21.71
CA GLU A 761 -9.14 40.43 21.30
C GLU A 761 -9.49 40.57 19.80
N LEU A 762 -8.59 41.11 18.98
CA LEU A 762 -8.74 41.26 17.54
C LEU A 762 -8.28 39.97 16.84
N VAL A 763 -9.25 39.15 16.43
CA VAL A 763 -9.04 38.04 15.50
C VAL A 763 -8.84 38.64 14.10
N GLN A 764 -7.65 38.49 13.52
CA GLN A 764 -7.38 38.84 12.13
C GLN A 764 -7.32 37.54 11.31
N ALA A 765 -7.91 37.51 10.11
CA ALA A 765 -7.73 36.41 9.18
C ALA A 765 -6.90 36.88 7.99
N VAL A 766 -5.95 36.05 7.57
CA VAL A 766 -5.17 36.28 6.36
C VAL A 766 -5.78 35.41 5.26
N VAL A 767 -6.30 36.04 4.20
CA VAL A 767 -6.92 35.35 3.06
C VAL A 767 -6.12 35.71 1.82
N VAL A 768 -5.60 34.70 1.14
CA VAL A 768 -4.69 34.91 0.01
C VAL A 768 -5.40 34.61 -1.31
N GLY A 769 -5.44 35.62 -2.19
CA GLY A 769 -5.91 35.48 -3.57
C GLY A 769 -4.79 34.92 -4.44
N ARG A 770 -5.10 33.87 -5.22
CA ARG A 770 -4.10 33.02 -5.90
C ARG A 770 -3.44 33.70 -7.10
N ASP A 771 -4.17 34.41 -7.96
CA ASP A 771 -3.69 34.72 -9.33
C ASP A 771 -3.32 36.20 -9.62
N ASP A 772 -3.40 37.11 -8.63
CA ASP A 772 -2.99 38.52 -8.77
C ASP A 772 -1.68 38.86 -8.04
N GLY A 773 -1.05 37.86 -7.38
CA GLY A 773 0.10 38.07 -6.50
C GLY A 773 -0.20 38.91 -5.25
N GLN A 774 -1.48 39.05 -4.87
CA GLN A 774 -1.94 39.90 -3.76
C GLN A 774 -2.30 39.09 -2.51
N LEU A 775 -1.59 39.37 -1.42
CA LEU A 775 -1.91 38.85 -0.09
C LEU A 775 -2.82 39.86 0.63
N ILE A 776 -4.04 39.46 0.96
CA ILE A 776 -5.01 40.35 1.59
C ILE A 776 -5.23 39.94 3.05
N VAL A 777 -4.90 40.84 3.97
CA VAL A 777 -5.21 40.63 5.39
C VAL A 777 -6.56 41.26 5.68
N TRP A 778 -7.49 40.46 6.20
CA TRP A 778 -8.85 40.88 6.53
C TRP A 778 -8.99 41.10 8.03
N ASP A 779 -9.68 42.18 8.37
CA ASP A 779 -10.18 42.36 9.73
C ASP A 779 -11.50 41.57 9.89
N MET A 780 -11.51 40.57 10.76
CA MET A 780 -12.70 39.72 10.97
C MET A 780 -13.83 40.47 11.64
N ALA A 781 -13.55 41.53 12.41
CA ALA A 781 -14.58 42.34 13.02
C ALA A 781 -15.38 43.12 11.96
N SER A 782 -14.68 43.85 11.09
CA SER A 782 -15.30 44.74 10.09
C SER A 782 -15.56 44.10 8.72
N ALA A 783 -15.03 42.91 8.45
CA ALA A 783 -15.08 42.25 7.14
C ALA A 783 -14.56 43.12 5.99
N ARG A 784 -13.54 43.93 6.26
CA ARG A 784 -12.87 44.78 5.27
C ARG A 784 -11.40 44.36 5.11
N PRO A 785 -10.84 44.51 3.89
CA PRO A 785 -9.41 44.34 3.69
C PRO A 785 -8.68 45.43 4.48
N GLN A 786 -7.81 45.01 5.40
CA GLN A 786 -7.06 45.91 6.27
C GLN A 786 -5.81 46.44 5.55
N PHE A 787 -5.11 45.59 4.81
CA PHE A 787 -4.05 45.97 3.88
C PHE A 787 -3.80 44.86 2.84
N ILE A 788 -3.22 45.25 1.71
CA ILE A 788 -2.86 44.38 0.60
C ILE A 788 -1.34 44.41 0.48
N MET A 789 -0.69 43.26 0.49
CA MET A 789 0.73 43.14 0.14
C MET A 789 0.79 42.76 -1.34
N ASN A 790 1.32 43.67 -2.15
CA ASN A 790 1.47 43.49 -3.59
C ASN A 790 2.89 43.00 -3.89
N GLU A 791 3.03 41.80 -4.45
CA GLU A 791 4.29 41.31 -5.01
C GLU A 791 4.11 40.86 -6.47
N PRO A 792 5.17 40.93 -7.30
CA PRO A 792 5.17 40.37 -8.65
C PRO A 792 5.28 38.85 -8.57
N CYS A 793 4.15 38.17 -8.39
CA CYS A 793 4.02 36.72 -8.34
C CYS A 793 2.91 36.30 -9.33
N GLU A 794 3.12 35.22 -10.09
CA GLU A 794 2.12 34.72 -11.04
C GLU A 794 0.97 34.03 -10.31
N ALA A 795 1.27 33.05 -9.45
CA ALA A 795 0.25 32.47 -8.59
C ALA A 795 0.81 31.73 -7.35
N PHE A 796 0.11 31.81 -6.22
CA PHE A 796 0.47 31.02 -5.03
C PHE A 796 -0.11 29.59 -5.10
N MET A 797 0.65 28.57 -4.64
CA MET A 797 0.25 27.16 -4.69
C MET A 797 -0.15 26.61 -3.31
N ALA A 798 0.62 26.91 -2.28
CA ALA A 798 0.37 26.51 -0.90
C ALA A 798 0.73 27.65 0.07
N LEU A 799 0.25 27.56 1.32
CA LEU A 799 0.53 28.56 2.36
C LEU A 799 0.49 27.93 3.74
N ALA A 800 1.33 28.47 4.62
CA ALA A 800 1.36 28.12 6.03
C ALA A 800 1.53 29.38 6.88
N MET A 801 0.95 29.39 8.08
CA MET A 801 1.14 30.43 9.08
C MET A 801 1.85 29.81 10.28
N SER A 802 2.76 30.54 10.91
CA SER A 802 3.39 30.11 12.16
C SER A 802 2.39 30.11 13.31
N ALA A 803 2.62 29.22 14.30
CA ALA A 803 1.72 29.06 15.45
C ALA A 803 1.57 30.35 16.30
N ASP A 804 2.55 31.25 16.26
CA ASP A 804 2.52 32.56 16.92
C ASP A 804 1.84 33.66 16.07
N GLY A 805 1.41 33.35 14.84
CA GLY A 805 0.73 34.28 13.94
C GLY A 805 1.61 35.41 13.43
N ARG A 806 2.93 35.27 13.58
CA ARG A 806 3.89 36.30 13.20
C ARG A 806 4.41 36.12 11.78
N PHE A 807 4.67 34.88 11.38
CA PHE A 807 5.29 34.54 10.10
C PHE A 807 4.29 33.85 9.17
N LEU A 808 4.25 34.31 7.92
CA LEU A 808 3.45 33.73 6.86
C LEU A 808 4.40 33.22 5.78
N ALA A 809 4.23 31.98 5.32
CA ALA A 809 4.96 31.42 4.19
C ALA A 809 3.99 31.06 3.06
N ALA A 810 4.32 31.39 1.81
CA ALA A 810 3.56 30.95 0.64
C ALA A 810 4.49 30.47 -0.46
N SER A 811 4.11 29.40 -1.15
CA SER A 811 4.82 28.91 -2.35
C SER A 811 4.23 29.51 -3.61
N ASP A 812 5.10 29.82 -4.56
CA ASP A 812 4.79 30.35 -5.89
C ASP A 812 4.84 29.23 -6.94
N VAL A 813 4.15 29.43 -8.08
CA VAL A 813 4.29 28.60 -9.29
C VAL A 813 5.73 28.58 -9.81
N ASP A 814 6.50 29.64 -9.57
CA ASP A 814 7.93 29.73 -9.90
C ASP A 814 8.85 28.91 -8.95
N ASN A 815 8.28 27.99 -8.15
CA ASN A 815 8.95 27.15 -7.15
C ASN A 815 9.63 27.92 -6.01
N THR A 816 9.32 29.21 -5.84
CA THR A 816 9.88 30.02 -4.75
C THR A 816 8.94 30.04 -3.55
N ILE A 817 9.50 30.08 -2.34
CA ILE A 817 8.73 30.28 -1.11
C ILE A 817 9.05 31.65 -0.56
N SER A 818 8.01 32.41 -0.32
CA SER A 818 8.10 33.76 0.21
C SER A 818 7.63 33.75 1.65
N VAL A 819 8.43 34.33 2.56
CA VAL A 819 8.10 34.41 3.98
C VAL A 819 7.98 35.87 4.41
N TRP A 820 6.88 36.23 5.06
CA TRP A 820 6.58 37.59 5.53
C TRP A 820 6.44 37.65 7.04
N ASP A 821 6.86 38.77 7.63
CA ASP A 821 6.43 39.17 8.98
C ASP A 821 5.13 39.98 8.82
N VAL A 822 4.03 39.43 9.32
CA VAL A 822 2.70 40.01 9.18
C VAL A 822 2.55 41.29 10.01
N GLU A 823 3.29 41.41 11.12
CA GLU A 823 3.26 42.59 11.98
C GLU A 823 4.10 43.73 11.38
N ALA A 824 5.30 43.41 10.92
CA ALA A 824 6.19 44.37 10.28
C ALA A 824 5.74 44.75 8.86
N ARG A 825 4.80 43.98 8.26
CA ARG A 825 4.29 44.15 6.89
C ARG A 825 5.41 44.16 5.85
N SER A 826 6.42 43.33 6.09
CA SER A 826 7.60 43.25 5.26
C SER A 826 7.96 41.81 5.01
N ARG A 827 8.43 41.53 3.80
CA ARG A 827 9.03 40.25 3.46
C ARG A 827 10.31 40.05 4.27
N LEU A 828 10.42 38.91 4.95
CA LEU A 828 11.60 38.53 5.71
C LEU A 828 12.63 37.87 4.82
N CYS A 829 12.21 36.84 4.07
CA CYS A 829 13.09 36.08 3.20
C CYS A 829 12.34 35.48 2.01
N GLN A 830 13.10 35.15 0.97
CA GLN A 830 12.65 34.40 -0.19
C GLN A 830 13.55 33.18 -0.35
N ILE A 831 12.95 32.01 -0.31
CA ILE A 831 13.63 30.72 -0.47
C ILE A 831 13.42 30.29 -1.92
N THR A 832 14.49 30.31 -2.70
CA THR A 832 14.52 29.93 -4.14
C THR A 832 15.06 28.52 -4.37
N GLU A 833 15.35 27.80 -3.28
CA GLU A 833 15.96 26.48 -3.28
C GLU A 833 15.05 25.27 -3.61
N PRO A 834 13.71 25.32 -3.50
CA PRO A 834 12.86 24.20 -3.92
C PRO A 834 13.00 23.89 -5.40
N CYS A 835 13.28 22.63 -5.73
CA CYS A 835 13.63 22.20 -7.08
C CYS A 835 12.43 21.93 -8.01
N ALA A 836 11.22 22.02 -7.45
CA ALA A 836 9.95 21.59 -8.03
C ALA A 836 8.79 22.37 -7.39
N PRO A 837 7.57 22.35 -7.98
CA PRO A 837 6.42 23.03 -7.42
C PRO A 837 6.13 22.51 -6.01
N VAL A 838 5.98 23.45 -5.08
CA VAL A 838 5.76 23.15 -3.66
C VAL A 838 4.26 23.13 -3.42
N GLU A 839 3.68 21.94 -3.41
CA GLU A 839 2.24 21.73 -3.23
C GLU A 839 1.82 21.66 -1.76
N SER A 840 2.77 21.41 -0.84
CA SER A 840 2.48 21.31 0.58
C SER A 840 3.52 22.08 1.42
N LEU A 841 3.03 22.90 2.35
CA LEU A 841 3.80 23.79 3.22
C LEU A 841 3.28 23.69 4.66
N VAL A 842 4.17 23.46 5.62
CA VAL A 842 3.79 23.39 7.05
C VAL A 842 4.87 24.00 7.94
N PHE A 843 4.49 24.88 8.87
CA PHE A 843 5.38 25.35 9.93
C PHE A 843 5.47 24.34 11.07
N ASN A 844 6.67 24.16 11.62
CA ASN A 844 6.84 23.43 12.87
C ASN A 844 6.24 24.27 14.02
N PRO A 845 5.27 23.74 14.79
CA PRO A 845 4.65 24.49 15.88
C PRO A 845 5.60 24.76 17.06
N ASN A 846 6.64 23.94 17.23
CA ASN A 846 7.56 24.00 18.37
C ASN A 846 8.89 24.67 18.08
N ARG A 847 9.25 24.78 16.80
CA ARG A 847 10.54 25.32 16.36
C ARG A 847 10.29 26.38 15.29
N ALA A 848 11.18 27.35 15.18
CA ALA A 848 11.18 28.28 14.06
C ALA A 848 11.69 27.56 12.80
N GLU A 849 10.94 26.57 12.31
CA GLU A 849 11.28 25.74 11.16
C GLU A 849 10.08 25.67 10.22
N LEU A 850 10.35 25.63 8.92
CA LEU A 850 9.36 25.42 7.86
C LEU A 850 9.68 24.13 7.11
N MET A 851 8.66 23.34 6.79
CA MET A 851 8.78 22.13 5.98
C MET A 851 8.03 22.26 4.66
N THR A 852 8.62 21.69 3.61
CA THR A 852 8.13 21.81 2.24
C THR A 852 8.11 20.44 1.57
N GLY A 853 6.98 20.06 0.97
CA GLY A 853 6.87 18.89 0.09
C GLY A 853 7.10 19.31 -1.36
N CYS A 854 8.15 18.78 -1.99
CA CYS A 854 8.57 19.13 -3.36
C CYS A 854 8.99 17.84 -4.10
N ASP A 855 8.47 17.54 -5.29
CA ASP A 855 8.72 16.32 -6.10
C ASP A 855 9.73 15.30 -5.51
N TYR A 856 9.21 14.19 -4.96
CA TYR A 856 10.00 13.09 -4.38
C TYR A 856 10.85 13.45 -3.14
N THR A 857 10.73 14.67 -2.61
CA THR A 857 11.54 15.18 -1.50
C THR A 857 10.70 15.93 -0.47
N VAL A 858 11.18 15.93 0.77
CA VAL A 858 10.70 16.80 1.85
C VAL A 858 11.89 17.62 2.32
N GLN A 859 11.80 18.94 2.24
CA GLN A 859 12.89 19.86 2.64
C GLN A 859 12.52 20.57 3.94
N ARG A 860 13.54 20.86 4.76
CA ARG A 860 13.41 21.53 6.06
C ARG A 860 14.22 22.82 6.07
N TRP A 861 13.62 23.90 6.56
CA TRP A 861 14.14 25.26 6.52
C TRP A 861 14.16 25.87 7.91
N GLU A 862 15.23 26.59 8.26
CA GLU A 862 15.33 27.39 9.48
C GLU A 862 14.72 28.76 9.27
N MET A 863 13.94 29.24 10.24
CA MET A 863 13.35 30.57 10.26
C MET A 863 13.93 31.42 11.38
N PRO A 864 14.11 32.74 11.15
CA PRO A 864 13.78 33.50 9.95
C PRO A 864 14.88 33.49 8.87
N SER A 865 15.96 32.74 9.07
CA SER A 865 17.18 32.79 8.24
C SER A 865 16.96 32.28 6.80
N GLY A 866 15.96 31.44 6.57
CA GLY A 866 15.71 30.81 5.26
C GLY A 866 16.73 29.74 4.90
N GLN A 867 17.56 29.27 5.85
CA GLN A 867 18.61 28.28 5.57
C GLN A 867 18.04 26.87 5.48
N CYS A 868 18.44 26.10 4.47
CA CYS A 868 18.10 24.67 4.39
C CYS A 868 18.79 23.88 5.52
N LEU A 869 18.00 23.37 6.46
CA LEU A 869 18.44 22.52 7.59
C LEU A 869 18.62 21.05 7.20
N GLY A 870 17.99 20.60 6.11
CA GLY A 870 18.07 19.22 5.67
C GLY A 870 17.07 18.90 4.55
N VAL A 871 17.43 17.95 3.69
CA VAL A 871 16.54 17.44 2.65
C VAL A 871 16.40 15.94 2.82
N TRP A 872 15.17 15.48 3.02
CA TRP A 872 14.82 14.07 3.03
C TRP A 872 14.47 13.68 1.60
N ARG A 873 15.16 12.67 1.08
CA ARG A 873 15.08 12.27 -0.32
C ARG A 873 14.84 10.77 -0.37
N SER A 874 13.88 10.33 -1.17
CA SER A 874 14.01 9.03 -1.82
C SER A 874 14.78 9.25 -3.13
N ASN A 875 16.09 9.40 -3.00
CA ASN A 875 17.11 9.46 -4.06
C ASN A 875 16.66 9.91 -5.45
N ARG A 876 16.90 11.19 -5.76
CA ARG A 876 17.27 11.71 -7.08
C ARG A 876 17.93 13.07 -6.85
N HIS A 877 18.95 13.41 -7.65
CA HIS A 877 19.11 14.71 -8.33
C HIS A 877 20.45 14.68 -9.10
N PRO A 878 20.45 14.85 -10.43
CA PRO A 878 21.66 14.97 -11.22
C PRO A 878 22.36 16.31 -10.93
N ALA A 879 23.70 16.33 -10.97
CA ALA A 879 24.47 17.57 -10.85
C ALA A 879 24.21 18.47 -12.07
N ARG A 880 23.78 19.72 -11.86
CA ARG A 880 23.41 20.71 -12.91
C ARG A 880 24.56 21.23 -13.75
N GLN A 881 25.80 21.09 -13.30
CA GLN A 881 26.97 21.38 -14.12
C GLN A 881 28.19 20.74 -13.49
N LEU A 882 29.08 20.24 -14.34
CA LEU A 882 30.39 19.75 -13.92
C LEU A 882 31.48 20.62 -14.51
N ALA A 883 32.49 20.93 -13.71
CA ALA A 883 33.73 21.54 -14.18
C ALA A 883 34.94 20.83 -13.56
N LEU A 884 35.95 20.62 -14.40
CA LEU A 884 37.23 20.03 -14.02
C LEU A 884 38.23 21.11 -13.63
N SER A 885 38.86 20.97 -12.47
CA SER A 885 39.98 21.81 -12.02
C SER A 885 41.24 20.97 -11.85
N ILE A 886 42.40 21.51 -12.25
CA ILE A 886 43.69 20.82 -12.18
C ILE A 886 44.47 21.25 -10.92
N ALA A 887 45.20 20.28 -10.35
CA ALA A 887 46.13 20.35 -9.22
C ALA A 887 45.52 20.69 -7.83
N PRO A 888 45.13 19.66 -7.03
CA PRO A 888 44.90 18.26 -7.41
C PRO A 888 43.70 18.11 -8.36
N LEU A 889 43.54 16.96 -9.03
CA LEU A 889 42.39 16.70 -9.91
C LEU A 889 41.10 16.81 -9.09
N GLN A 890 40.40 17.93 -9.27
CA GLN A 890 39.22 18.32 -8.52
C GLN A 890 38.05 18.46 -9.49
N VAL A 891 36.89 17.97 -9.07
CA VAL A 891 35.64 18.14 -9.81
C VAL A 891 34.74 19.02 -9.01
N LEU A 892 34.30 20.09 -9.65
CA LEU A 892 33.25 20.93 -9.15
C LEU A 892 31.96 20.44 -9.75
N SER A 893 31.04 20.02 -8.90
CA SER A 893 29.66 19.76 -9.28
C SER A 893 28.77 20.81 -8.66
N SER A 894 27.96 21.49 -9.46
CA SER A 894 26.81 22.22 -8.95
C SER A 894 25.65 21.28 -8.70
N HIS A 895 24.95 21.54 -7.61
CA HIS A 895 23.78 20.79 -7.17
C HIS A 895 22.61 21.76 -7.06
N ASP A 896 21.40 21.22 -7.13
CA ASP A 896 20.17 22.01 -6.99
C ASP A 896 20.02 22.62 -5.58
N ASP A 897 20.83 22.19 -4.60
CA ASP A 897 20.91 22.76 -3.24
C ASP A 897 21.75 24.06 -3.17
N HIS A 898 22.01 24.70 -4.31
CA HIS A 898 22.88 25.89 -4.46
C HIS A 898 24.31 25.70 -3.93
N THR A 899 24.74 24.47 -3.66
CA THR A 899 26.10 24.20 -3.20
C THR A 899 26.99 23.74 -4.33
N LEU A 900 28.24 24.20 -4.28
CA LEU A 900 29.31 23.65 -5.09
C LEU A 900 30.03 22.59 -4.26
N ARG A 901 30.00 21.35 -4.75
CA ARG A 901 30.75 20.25 -4.14
C ARG A 901 32.03 20.05 -4.90
N CYS A 902 33.15 20.10 -4.17
CA CYS A 902 34.46 19.80 -4.69
C CYS A 902 34.83 18.36 -4.33
N TRP A 903 34.98 17.52 -5.35
CA TRP A 903 35.42 16.14 -5.24
C TRP A 903 36.89 16.06 -5.62
N GLN A 904 37.71 15.38 -4.83
CA GLN A 904 39.09 15.10 -5.16
C GLN A 904 39.24 13.66 -5.62
N PHE A 905 39.71 13.45 -6.85
CA PHE A 905 40.00 12.10 -7.32
C PHE A 905 41.37 11.63 -6.84
N SER A 906 41.41 10.54 -6.07
CA SER A 906 42.65 9.92 -5.66
C SER A 906 43.08 8.88 -6.69
N ARG A 907 44.02 9.24 -7.58
CA ARG A 907 44.62 8.28 -8.55
C ARG A 907 45.23 7.05 -7.88
N LYS A 908 45.70 7.16 -6.63
CA LYS A 908 46.25 6.01 -5.86
C LYS A 908 45.17 5.04 -5.38
N ARG A 909 43.96 5.53 -5.08
CA ARG A 909 42.85 4.72 -4.57
C ARG A 909 41.76 4.44 -5.61
N GLN A 910 41.89 5.01 -6.81
CA GLN A 910 40.86 5.01 -7.87
C GLN A 910 39.46 5.36 -7.33
N ARG A 911 39.41 6.24 -6.33
CA ARG A 911 38.17 6.61 -5.64
C ARG A 911 38.09 8.13 -5.49
N TRP A 912 36.87 8.62 -5.59
CA TRP A 912 36.51 9.99 -5.30
C TRP A 912 36.43 10.20 -3.79
N LEU A 913 37.12 11.23 -3.32
CA LEU A 913 37.05 11.68 -1.92
C LEU A 913 36.33 13.02 -1.89
N PRO A 914 35.29 13.19 -1.05
CA PRO A 914 34.74 14.52 -0.81
C PRO A 914 35.85 15.39 -0.21
N HIS A 915 36.14 16.53 -0.82
CA HIS A 915 37.24 17.40 -0.40
C HIS A 915 36.71 18.62 0.38
N SER A 916 35.73 19.32 -0.19
CA SER A 916 35.10 20.47 0.45
C SER A 916 33.72 20.74 -0.11
N ARG A 917 32.79 21.16 0.76
CA ARG A 917 31.50 21.76 0.37
C ARG A 917 31.70 23.27 0.42
N LEU A 918 31.58 23.93 -0.72
CA LEU A 918 31.73 25.37 -0.83
C LEU A 918 30.34 25.99 -0.94
N GLN A 919 29.98 26.76 0.09
CA GLN A 919 28.81 27.62 0.02
C GLN A 919 29.18 28.87 -0.80
N LEU A 920 28.32 29.20 -1.75
CA LEU A 920 28.41 30.45 -2.49
C LEU A 920 28.18 31.63 -1.53
N PRO A 921 28.85 32.77 -1.73
CA PRO A 921 28.65 33.94 -0.89
C PRO A 921 27.32 34.58 -1.30
N THR A 922 26.35 34.59 -0.40
CA THR A 922 25.03 35.21 -0.63
C THR A 922 25.17 36.73 -0.68
N LEU A 923 25.15 37.29 -1.88
CA LEU A 923 25.07 38.73 -2.13
C LEU A 923 23.63 39.11 -2.47
N GLY A 924 22.75 39.06 -1.46
CA GLY A 924 21.33 39.38 -1.60
C GLY A 924 20.41 38.49 -0.77
N SER A 925 19.10 38.73 -0.88
CA SER A 925 18.03 38.04 -0.14
C SER A 925 17.60 36.68 -0.71
N THR A 926 18.22 36.21 -1.80
CA THR A 926 17.89 34.95 -2.50
C THR A 926 19.16 34.16 -2.87
N PRO A 927 19.27 32.86 -2.53
CA PRO A 927 20.31 31.98 -3.06
C PRO A 927 20.07 31.70 -4.55
N ASP A 928 21.03 32.06 -5.39
CA ASP A 928 20.89 31.97 -6.84
C ASP A 928 21.47 30.65 -7.37
N SER A 929 20.87 30.09 -8.42
CA SER A 929 21.28 28.79 -8.95
C SER A 929 22.49 28.91 -9.88
N VAL A 930 23.40 27.95 -9.80
CA VAL A 930 24.60 27.92 -10.65
C VAL A 930 24.20 27.49 -12.06
N GLN A 931 24.46 28.37 -13.02
CA GLN A 931 24.14 28.15 -14.42
C GLN A 931 25.36 27.77 -15.26
N THR A 932 26.56 28.22 -14.88
CA THR A 932 27.80 27.84 -15.57
C THR A 932 29.04 27.94 -14.69
N ILE A 933 30.03 27.08 -14.93
CA ILE A 933 31.29 27.04 -14.17
C ILE A 933 32.46 27.01 -15.16
N ALA A 934 33.43 27.89 -14.96
CA ALA A 934 34.69 27.91 -15.69
C ALA A 934 35.88 27.81 -14.73
N THR A 935 36.90 27.07 -15.16
CA THR A 935 38.15 26.84 -14.42
C THR A 935 39.33 27.25 -15.29
N SER A 936 40.39 27.79 -14.67
CA SER A 936 41.65 28.08 -15.35
C SER A 936 42.75 27.11 -14.96
N LEU A 937 43.82 27.06 -15.76
CA LEU A 937 45.07 26.43 -15.37
C LEU A 937 45.63 27.16 -14.12
N PRO A 938 46.23 26.44 -13.16
CA PRO A 938 46.79 27.06 -11.96
C PRO A 938 47.96 28.02 -12.24
N PRO A 939 48.18 29.02 -11.37
CA PRO A 939 47.32 29.39 -10.24
C PRO A 939 46.10 30.17 -10.76
N HIS A 940 45.14 30.50 -9.89
CA HIS A 940 44.01 31.39 -10.18
C HIS A 940 42.68 30.68 -10.55
N TYR A 941 41.68 31.52 -10.73
CA TYR A 941 40.36 31.45 -10.10
C TYR A 941 39.42 30.34 -10.60
N TRP A 942 38.38 30.05 -9.81
CA TRP A 942 37.15 29.44 -10.35
C TRP A 942 36.11 30.52 -10.56
N ALA A 943 35.51 30.57 -11.75
CA ALA A 943 34.43 31.49 -12.07
C ALA A 943 33.10 30.73 -12.12
N VAL A 944 32.10 31.25 -11.44
CA VAL A 944 30.77 30.65 -11.31
C VAL A 944 29.74 31.67 -11.74
N GLY A 945 29.03 31.38 -12.82
CA GLY A 945 27.96 32.20 -13.38
C GLY A 945 26.62 31.70 -12.90
N MET A 946 25.73 32.62 -12.56
CA MET A 946 24.44 32.30 -11.94
C MET A 946 23.26 32.74 -12.81
N VAL A 947 22.06 32.24 -12.49
CA VAL A 947 20.82 32.53 -13.23
C VAL A 947 20.40 34.01 -13.12
N SER A 948 20.70 34.69 -12.01
CA SER A 948 20.44 36.14 -11.87
C SER A 948 21.36 37.03 -12.71
N GLY A 949 22.40 36.46 -13.34
CA GLY A 949 23.43 37.19 -14.08
C GLY A 949 24.65 37.56 -13.24
N HIS A 950 24.69 37.23 -11.96
CA HIS A 950 25.87 37.42 -11.12
C HIS A 950 26.97 36.39 -11.44
N ILE A 951 28.23 36.83 -11.33
CA ILE A 951 29.39 35.96 -11.48
C ILE A 951 30.24 36.06 -10.21
N HIS A 952 30.52 34.91 -9.60
CA HIS A 952 31.39 34.79 -8.45
C HIS A 952 32.74 34.21 -8.82
N LEU A 953 33.78 34.72 -8.17
CA LEU A 953 35.15 34.34 -8.42
C LEU A 953 35.74 33.75 -7.12
N TRP A 954 36.12 32.48 -7.15
CA TRP A 954 36.81 31.80 -6.04
C TRP A 954 38.31 31.83 -6.26
N ASP A 955 39.04 32.42 -5.33
CA ASP A 955 40.50 32.42 -5.37
C ASP A 955 41.04 31.14 -4.74
N ARG A 956 41.68 30.31 -5.57
CA ARG A 956 42.28 29.05 -5.13
C ARG A 956 43.51 29.25 -4.24
N THR A 957 44.20 30.38 -4.35
CA THR A 957 45.40 30.68 -3.55
C THR A 957 45.04 31.13 -2.14
N THR A 958 44.01 31.95 -2.00
CA THR A 958 43.53 32.45 -0.71
C THR A 958 42.41 31.59 -0.11
N GLN A 959 41.89 30.61 -0.86
CA GLN A 959 40.77 29.73 -0.45
C GLN A 959 39.55 30.54 0.01
N ALA A 960 39.29 31.64 -0.68
CA ALA A 960 38.22 32.57 -0.35
C ALA A 960 37.55 33.11 -1.61
N TRP A 961 36.28 33.49 -1.46
CA TRP A 961 35.58 34.26 -2.47
C TRP A 961 36.20 35.64 -2.62
N VAL A 962 36.46 36.05 -3.85
CA VAL A 962 36.84 37.44 -4.13
C VAL A 962 35.57 38.29 -4.02
N VAL A 963 35.60 39.30 -3.15
CA VAL A 963 34.48 40.21 -2.83
C VAL A 963 34.15 41.19 -4.00
N TRP A 964 34.56 40.85 -5.23
CA TRP A 964 34.32 41.65 -6.42
C TRP A 964 33.19 41.02 -7.24
N THR A 965 32.00 41.62 -7.19
CA THR A 965 30.81 41.13 -7.87
C THR A 965 30.74 41.65 -9.30
N MET A 966 30.77 40.74 -10.27
CA MET A 966 30.51 41.04 -11.68
C MET A 966 29.06 40.68 -12.00
N ARG A 967 28.41 41.44 -12.89
CA ARG A 967 27.00 41.21 -13.23
C ARG A 967 26.72 41.43 -14.71
N LEU A 968 26.02 40.48 -15.32
CA LEU A 968 25.38 40.57 -16.63
C LEU A 968 23.88 40.86 -16.47
N PRO A 969 23.21 41.41 -17.51
CA PRO A 969 21.81 41.80 -17.41
C PRO A 969 20.84 40.61 -17.32
N LYS A 970 21.27 39.40 -17.74
CA LYS A 970 20.50 38.16 -17.69
C LYS A 970 21.38 36.98 -17.28
N ALA A 971 20.76 35.79 -17.17
CA ALA A 971 21.41 34.54 -16.79
C ALA A 971 22.72 34.31 -17.55
N VAL A 972 23.78 33.99 -16.82
CA VAL A 972 25.12 33.75 -17.40
C VAL A 972 25.14 32.34 -17.98
N THR A 973 25.26 32.25 -19.30
CA THR A 973 25.13 30.99 -20.02
C THR A 973 26.45 30.45 -20.52
N ALA A 974 27.45 31.31 -20.68
CA ALA A 974 28.81 30.93 -21.04
C ALA A 974 29.83 31.73 -20.21
N LEU A 975 30.89 31.06 -19.77
CA LEU A 975 32.03 31.66 -19.09
C LEU A 975 33.34 31.13 -19.69
N ALA A 976 34.32 32.00 -19.84
CA ALA A 976 35.67 31.62 -20.23
C ALA A 976 36.70 32.44 -19.44
N LEU A 977 37.76 31.78 -18.98
CA LEU A 977 38.94 32.43 -18.42
C LEU A 977 40.04 32.40 -19.48
N SER A 978 40.84 33.46 -19.56
CA SER A 978 41.98 33.51 -20.48
C SER A 978 43.06 32.49 -20.07
N PRO A 979 43.84 31.97 -21.03
CA PRO A 979 44.96 31.05 -20.75
C PRO A 979 45.98 31.58 -19.73
N ASP A 980 46.19 32.89 -19.70
CA ASP A 980 47.09 33.56 -18.75
C ASP A 980 46.45 33.83 -17.37
N GLY A 981 45.16 33.53 -17.20
CA GLY A 981 44.39 33.74 -15.97
C GLY A 981 44.13 35.21 -15.61
N THR A 982 44.45 36.16 -16.49
CA THR A 982 44.33 37.60 -16.21
C THR A 982 42.99 38.19 -16.63
N HIS A 983 42.20 37.49 -17.44
CA HIS A 983 40.96 37.97 -18.01
C HIS A 983 39.81 36.97 -17.84
N LEU A 984 38.59 37.49 -17.69
CA LEU A 984 37.35 36.73 -17.66
C LEU A 984 36.42 37.28 -18.73
N ALA A 985 35.84 36.40 -19.54
CA ALA A 985 34.75 36.70 -20.44
C ALA A 985 33.47 35.97 -20.00
N ALA A 986 32.33 36.63 -20.18
CA ALA A 986 31.03 36.07 -19.88
C ALA A 986 30.00 36.42 -20.95
N GLY A 987 29.07 35.50 -21.19
CA GLY A 987 27.97 35.64 -22.12
C GLY A 987 26.64 35.32 -21.46
N ASP A 988 25.57 36.03 -21.85
CA ASP A 988 24.23 35.82 -21.29
C ASP A 988 23.21 35.21 -22.26
N ALA A 989 22.04 34.91 -21.70
CA ALA A 989 20.89 34.36 -22.41
C ALA A 989 20.29 35.28 -23.50
N MET A 990 20.63 36.58 -23.53
CA MET A 990 20.12 37.55 -24.51
C MET A 990 21.19 38.02 -25.49
N GLY A 991 22.31 37.29 -25.59
CA GLY A 991 23.35 37.58 -26.56
C GLY A 991 24.30 38.72 -26.17
N THR A 992 24.38 39.08 -24.88
CA THR A 992 25.36 40.03 -24.36
C THR A 992 26.70 39.33 -24.15
N VAL A 993 27.81 40.02 -24.47
CA VAL A 993 29.17 39.57 -24.15
C VAL A 993 29.89 40.67 -23.36
N ALA A 994 30.62 40.28 -22.31
CA ALA A 994 31.39 41.20 -21.49
C ALA A 994 32.77 40.63 -21.13
N LEU A 995 33.71 41.54 -20.86
CA LEU A 995 35.11 41.24 -20.55
C LEU A 995 35.59 42.01 -19.31
N TRP A 996 36.28 41.31 -18.41
CA TRP A 996 36.90 41.84 -17.20
C TRP A 996 38.40 41.55 -17.15
N ASP A 997 39.14 42.48 -16.57
CA ASP A 997 40.56 42.32 -16.25
C ASP A 997 40.70 41.97 -14.77
N LEU A 998 41.02 40.70 -14.49
CA LEU A 998 41.16 40.14 -13.15
C LEU A 998 42.42 40.66 -12.45
N SER A 999 43.50 40.91 -13.20
CA SER A 999 44.77 41.42 -12.64
C SER A 999 44.61 42.81 -12.03
N LYS A 1000 43.81 43.66 -12.69
CA LYS A 1000 43.52 45.03 -12.26
C LYS A 1000 42.20 45.15 -11.51
N ARG A 1001 41.39 44.07 -11.46
CA ARG A 1001 40.01 44.03 -10.95
C ARG A 1001 39.13 45.15 -11.53
N ILE A 1002 39.22 45.37 -12.84
CA ILE A 1002 38.43 46.38 -13.54
C ILE A 1002 37.54 45.74 -14.60
N PHE A 1003 36.33 46.27 -14.72
CA PHE A 1003 35.45 46.02 -15.85
C PHE A 1003 36.00 46.76 -17.08
N ARG A 1004 36.10 46.07 -18.23
CA ARG A 1004 36.59 46.70 -19.47
C ARG A 1004 35.47 47.14 -20.37
N TRP A 1005 34.63 46.21 -20.80
CA TRP A 1005 33.52 46.51 -21.71
C TRP A 1005 32.42 45.44 -21.64
N GLN A 1006 31.22 45.86 -22.03
CA GLN A 1006 30.04 45.03 -22.23
C GLN A 1006 29.36 45.49 -23.51
N LYS A 1007 28.95 44.54 -24.34
CA LYS A 1007 28.23 44.78 -25.59
C LYS A 1007 26.93 43.98 -25.54
N ASN A 1008 25.81 44.69 -25.49
CA ASN A 1008 24.46 44.11 -25.38
C ASN A 1008 23.92 43.75 -26.77
N GLN A 1009 23.14 42.66 -26.85
CA GLN A 1009 22.46 42.21 -28.08
C GLN A 1009 23.41 42.07 -29.28
N VAL A 1010 24.61 41.58 -28.99
CA VAL A 1010 25.62 41.27 -30.00
C VAL A 1010 25.20 40.07 -30.83
N HIS A 1011 24.70 39.06 -30.14
CA HIS A 1011 24.03 37.91 -30.72
C HIS A 1011 22.52 38.10 -30.62
N LEU A 1012 21.78 37.52 -31.58
CA LEU A 1012 20.31 37.58 -31.60
C LEU A 1012 19.65 36.62 -30.59
N ASP A 1013 20.45 35.72 -30.01
CA ASP A 1013 20.03 34.66 -29.11
C ASP A 1013 21.19 34.30 -28.15
N GLN A 1014 20.92 33.42 -27.18
CA GLN A 1014 21.81 32.98 -26.10
C GLN A 1014 23.24 32.68 -26.56
N VAL A 1015 24.24 33.24 -25.85
CA VAL A 1015 25.65 32.86 -26.01
C VAL A 1015 25.88 31.50 -25.36
N MET A 1016 26.36 30.52 -26.13
CA MET A 1016 26.51 29.14 -25.66
C MET A 1016 27.97 28.76 -25.40
N ALA A 1017 28.91 29.36 -26.14
CA ALA A 1017 30.33 29.08 -26.02
C ALA A 1017 31.16 30.37 -26.07
N LEU A 1018 32.22 30.41 -25.27
CA LEU A 1018 33.24 31.46 -25.28
C LEU A 1018 34.61 30.82 -25.23
N THR A 1019 35.57 31.33 -26.00
CA THR A 1019 36.96 30.88 -25.94
C THR A 1019 37.92 32.01 -26.27
N PHE A 1020 39.08 32.01 -25.64
CA PHE A 1020 40.15 32.99 -25.90
C PHE A 1020 41.14 32.43 -26.91
N SER A 1021 41.81 33.31 -27.64
CA SER A 1021 43.02 32.95 -28.36
C SER A 1021 44.15 32.57 -27.40
N PRO A 1022 45.12 31.72 -27.81
CA PRO A 1022 46.26 31.34 -26.98
C PRO A 1022 47.07 32.54 -26.45
N ASP A 1023 47.15 33.62 -27.23
CA ASP A 1023 47.82 34.88 -26.87
C ASP A 1023 46.96 35.83 -26.01
N SER A 1024 45.71 35.43 -25.69
CA SER A 1024 44.72 36.21 -24.93
C SER A 1024 44.36 37.58 -25.52
N GLN A 1025 44.66 37.82 -26.81
CA GLN A 1025 44.36 39.09 -27.50
C GLN A 1025 42.96 39.13 -28.13
N TYR A 1026 42.39 37.96 -28.42
CA TYR A 1026 41.09 37.81 -29.06
C TYR A 1026 40.16 36.93 -28.23
N LEU A 1027 38.88 37.25 -28.32
CA LEU A 1027 37.79 36.48 -27.73
C LEU A 1027 36.83 36.04 -28.84
N TYR A 1028 36.41 34.79 -28.82
CA TYR A 1028 35.43 34.25 -29.76
C TYR A 1028 34.17 33.85 -29.01
N SER A 1029 33.01 34.26 -29.54
CA SER A 1029 31.69 33.94 -28.99
C SER A 1029 30.85 33.17 -29.99
N GLY A 1030 30.25 32.07 -29.54
CA GLY A 1030 29.35 31.22 -30.32
C GLY A 1030 27.96 31.23 -29.71
N SER A 1031 26.93 31.37 -30.56
CA SER A 1031 25.56 31.55 -30.09
C SER A 1031 24.57 30.56 -30.69
N ARG A 1032 23.42 30.47 -30.02
CA ARG A 1032 22.20 29.82 -30.51
C ARG A 1032 21.68 30.42 -31.82
N ASP A 1033 22.05 31.67 -32.13
CA ASP A 1033 21.76 32.33 -33.40
C ASP A 1033 22.52 31.76 -34.61
N ARG A 1034 23.34 30.73 -34.41
CA ARG A 1034 24.14 29.98 -35.41
C ARG A 1034 25.38 30.72 -35.90
N THR A 1035 25.70 31.86 -35.30
CA THR A 1035 26.85 32.68 -35.67
C THR A 1035 27.98 32.58 -34.66
N ILE A 1036 29.17 32.93 -35.13
CA ILE A 1036 30.37 33.09 -34.33
C ILE A 1036 30.85 34.53 -34.50
N GLN A 1037 31.20 35.20 -33.42
CA GLN A 1037 31.77 36.54 -33.48
C GLN A 1037 33.14 36.58 -32.82
N ALA A 1038 34.07 37.30 -33.46
CA ALA A 1038 35.42 37.51 -32.94
C ALA A 1038 35.57 38.95 -32.45
N TRP A 1039 36.19 39.10 -31.29
CA TRP A 1039 36.39 40.36 -30.59
C TRP A 1039 37.88 40.58 -30.39
N ASP A 1040 38.35 41.80 -30.66
CA ASP A 1040 39.62 42.22 -30.12
C ASP A 1040 39.52 42.50 -28.61
N PHE A 1041 40.67 42.61 -27.96
CA PHE A 1041 40.76 42.97 -26.56
C PHE A 1041 40.12 44.33 -26.20
N LYS A 1042 39.93 45.23 -27.18
CA LYS A 1042 39.30 46.55 -27.00
C LYS A 1042 37.77 46.50 -27.15
N GLY A 1043 37.20 45.34 -27.51
CA GLY A 1043 35.75 45.14 -27.70
C GLY A 1043 35.24 45.54 -29.08
N ASN A 1044 36.13 45.63 -30.08
CA ASN A 1044 35.74 45.78 -31.48
C ASN A 1044 35.53 44.42 -32.12
N ALA A 1045 34.39 44.24 -32.79
CA ALA A 1045 34.11 43.06 -33.58
C ALA A 1045 35.05 43.02 -34.81
N GLN A 1046 35.81 41.93 -34.95
CA GLN A 1046 36.73 41.71 -36.08
C GLN A 1046 36.00 41.07 -37.26
N PHE A 1047 35.22 40.03 -37.00
CA PHE A 1047 34.38 39.38 -38.00
C PHE A 1047 33.17 38.68 -37.37
N THR A 1048 32.17 38.43 -38.21
CA THR A 1048 31.03 37.56 -37.92
C THR A 1048 31.06 36.40 -38.91
N ALA A 1049 31.22 35.19 -38.41
CA ALA A 1049 31.23 33.98 -39.21
C ALA A 1049 29.86 33.29 -39.12
N SER A 1050 29.30 32.94 -40.28
CA SER A 1050 28.01 32.26 -40.40
C SER A 1050 28.15 31.08 -41.35
N GLY A 1051 27.83 29.87 -40.88
CA GLY A 1051 27.90 28.66 -41.73
C GLY A 1051 27.29 27.41 -41.12
N HIS A 1052 27.10 27.35 -39.81
CA HIS A 1052 26.34 26.28 -39.15
C HIS A 1052 24.84 26.40 -39.42
N ARG A 1053 24.15 25.25 -39.47
CA ARG A 1053 22.70 25.17 -39.69
C ARG A 1053 21.91 25.20 -38.38
N ARG A 1054 22.56 24.84 -37.27
CA ARG A 1054 22.00 24.89 -35.91
C ARG A 1054 22.96 25.61 -34.95
N ARG A 1055 22.54 25.71 -33.69
CA ARG A 1055 23.25 26.42 -32.61
C ARG A 1055 24.67 25.91 -32.41
N VAL A 1056 25.61 26.84 -32.20
CA VAL A 1056 27.03 26.55 -31.97
C VAL A 1056 27.24 26.33 -30.47
N HIS A 1057 27.71 25.13 -30.08
CA HIS A 1057 27.87 24.73 -28.67
C HIS A 1057 29.31 24.68 -28.19
N ALA A 1058 30.26 24.50 -29.10
CA ALA A 1058 31.66 24.33 -28.77
C ALA A 1058 32.51 25.27 -29.61
N LEU A 1059 33.51 25.89 -28.98
CA LEU A 1059 34.53 26.69 -29.64
C LEU A 1059 35.89 26.37 -29.03
N GLN A 1060 36.88 26.12 -29.89
CA GLN A 1060 38.26 25.86 -29.47
C GLN A 1060 39.23 26.44 -30.50
N VAL A 1061 40.17 27.26 -30.06
CA VAL A 1061 41.25 27.79 -30.92
C VAL A 1061 42.39 26.78 -30.98
N SER A 1062 43.02 26.64 -32.13
CA SER A 1062 44.24 25.84 -32.32
C SER A 1062 45.41 26.42 -31.51
N ALA A 1063 46.41 25.59 -31.18
CA ALA A 1063 47.53 26.01 -30.34
C ALA A 1063 48.42 27.08 -30.99
N ASP A 1064 48.52 27.07 -32.31
CA ASP A 1064 49.19 28.10 -33.13
C ASP A 1064 48.39 29.40 -33.23
N GLY A 1065 47.09 29.38 -32.93
CA GLY A 1065 46.20 30.54 -33.03
C GLY A 1065 45.69 30.83 -34.44
N ASP A 1066 46.04 30.02 -35.44
CA ASP A 1066 45.69 30.26 -36.84
C ASP A 1066 44.25 29.84 -37.18
N TYR A 1067 43.70 28.88 -36.43
CA TYR A 1067 42.38 28.31 -36.69
C TYR A 1067 41.48 28.29 -35.46
N LEU A 1068 40.19 28.51 -35.70
CA LEU A 1068 39.12 28.33 -34.73
C LEU A 1068 38.29 27.12 -35.17
N TYR A 1069 38.10 26.16 -34.27
CA TYR A 1069 37.19 25.03 -34.46
C TYR A 1069 35.87 25.33 -33.76
N SER A 1070 34.76 25.05 -34.44
CA SER A 1070 33.42 25.17 -33.88
C SER A 1070 32.61 23.89 -34.06
N GLY A 1071 31.90 23.50 -33.00
CA GLY A 1071 30.99 22.36 -32.99
C GLY A 1071 29.54 22.83 -32.84
N SER A 1072 28.62 22.19 -33.56
CA SER A 1072 27.20 22.56 -33.58
C SER A 1072 26.28 21.36 -33.36
N GLN A 1073 25.03 21.66 -32.96
CA GLN A 1073 23.93 20.69 -32.90
C GLN A 1073 23.49 20.19 -34.29
N ASP A 1074 24.08 20.69 -35.38
CA ASP A 1074 23.86 20.12 -36.71
C ASP A 1074 24.72 18.88 -36.99
N GLY A 1075 25.47 18.40 -35.99
CA GLY A 1075 26.37 17.25 -36.11
C GLY A 1075 27.69 17.58 -36.81
N THR A 1076 27.92 18.86 -37.19
CA THR A 1076 29.10 19.24 -37.98
C THR A 1076 30.15 19.98 -37.15
N ILE A 1077 31.40 19.84 -37.59
CA ILE A 1077 32.54 20.59 -37.07
C ILE A 1077 33.09 21.48 -38.19
N CYS A 1078 33.28 22.76 -37.92
CA CYS A 1078 33.80 23.74 -38.88
C CYS A 1078 35.13 24.32 -38.39
N GLN A 1079 36.10 24.45 -39.30
CA GLN A 1079 37.37 25.14 -39.08
C GLN A 1079 37.34 26.50 -39.77
N TRP A 1080 37.62 27.56 -39.02
CA TRP A 1080 37.62 28.94 -39.47
C TRP A 1080 39.03 29.51 -39.35
N GLN A 1081 39.44 30.33 -40.31
CA GLN A 1081 40.68 31.08 -40.18
C GLN A 1081 40.49 32.25 -39.20
N THR A 1082 41.34 32.38 -38.18
CA THR A 1082 41.17 33.38 -37.11
C THR A 1082 41.38 34.82 -37.57
N THR A 1083 42.14 35.03 -38.65
CA THR A 1083 42.43 36.38 -39.17
C THR A 1083 41.33 36.94 -40.07
N THR A 1084 40.62 36.07 -40.80
CA THR A 1084 39.64 36.47 -41.83
C THR A 1084 38.21 36.06 -41.50
N GLY A 1085 38.02 35.10 -40.59
CA GLY A 1085 36.72 34.50 -40.31
C GLY A 1085 36.16 33.62 -41.42
N GLN A 1086 36.97 33.29 -42.43
CA GLN A 1086 36.54 32.43 -43.54
C GLN A 1086 36.53 30.95 -43.13
N LEU A 1087 35.52 30.23 -43.61
CA LEU A 1087 35.41 28.79 -43.44
C LEU A 1087 36.46 28.08 -44.30
N SER A 1088 37.37 27.35 -43.66
CA SER A 1088 38.42 26.56 -44.31
C SER A 1088 37.94 25.15 -44.63
N HIS A 1089 37.49 24.43 -43.61
CA HIS A 1089 37.06 23.03 -43.73
C HIS A 1089 35.81 22.74 -42.88
N ARG A 1090 35.06 21.73 -43.33
CA ARG A 1090 33.91 21.17 -42.61
C ARG A 1090 34.04 19.67 -42.56
N TRP A 1091 33.80 19.11 -41.38
CA TRP A 1091 33.73 17.67 -41.15
C TRP A 1091 32.36 17.27 -40.62
N GLU A 1092 31.94 16.07 -41.00
CA GLU A 1092 30.70 15.41 -40.57
C GLU A 1092 31.11 14.04 -40.04
N PRO A 1093 31.29 13.88 -38.70
CA PRO A 1093 31.59 12.59 -38.13
C PRO A 1093 30.40 11.64 -38.38
N PRO A 1094 30.66 10.37 -38.73
CA PRO A 1094 29.59 9.42 -39.04
C PRO A 1094 28.77 9.11 -37.78
N ASP A 1095 27.43 9.17 -37.89
CA ASP A 1095 26.46 8.92 -36.80
C ASP A 1095 26.42 9.97 -35.67
N ALA A 1096 26.97 11.17 -35.92
CA ALA A 1096 26.96 12.29 -34.98
C ALA A 1096 25.69 13.15 -35.06
N ASP A 1097 24.88 13.17 -34.00
CA ASP A 1097 23.76 14.10 -33.89
C ASP A 1097 24.15 15.42 -33.19
N TYR A 1098 25.15 15.37 -32.30
CA TYR A 1098 25.49 16.49 -31.45
C TYR A 1098 26.99 16.57 -31.13
N ILE A 1099 27.59 17.76 -31.30
CA ILE A 1099 28.96 18.05 -30.86
C ILE A 1099 28.93 18.77 -29.51
N HIS A 1100 29.36 18.09 -28.44
CA HIS A 1100 29.33 18.63 -27.07
C HIS A 1100 30.48 19.59 -26.77
N SER A 1101 31.70 19.24 -27.18
CA SER A 1101 32.90 20.03 -26.91
C SER A 1101 34.00 19.69 -27.91
N ILE A 1102 34.98 20.58 -28.08
CA ILE A 1102 36.19 20.37 -28.90
C ILE A 1102 37.39 20.72 -28.02
N VAL A 1103 38.41 19.86 -28.04
CA VAL A 1103 39.57 19.95 -27.14
C VAL A 1103 40.84 19.70 -27.92
N LEU A 1104 41.96 20.31 -27.50
CA LEU A 1104 43.28 19.98 -28.01
C LEU A 1104 43.94 18.93 -27.10
N ASP A 1105 44.50 17.87 -27.68
CA ASP A 1105 45.26 16.85 -26.95
C ASP A 1105 46.67 17.32 -26.56
N GLU A 1106 47.48 16.44 -25.94
CA GLU A 1106 48.86 16.75 -25.54
C GLU A 1106 49.79 17.09 -26.72
N HIS A 1107 49.41 16.75 -27.94
CA HIS A 1107 50.11 17.03 -29.19
C HIS A 1107 49.50 18.20 -29.97
N HIS A 1108 48.53 18.90 -29.38
CA HIS A 1108 47.76 19.99 -30.00
C HIS A 1108 46.86 19.57 -31.15
N HIS A 1109 46.52 18.28 -31.25
CA HIS A 1109 45.55 17.79 -32.21
C HIS A 1109 44.13 18.01 -31.68
N PRO A 1110 43.21 18.50 -32.52
CA PRO A 1110 41.85 18.76 -32.11
C PRO A 1110 41.01 17.47 -32.10
N ILE A 1111 40.45 17.15 -30.94
CA ILE A 1111 39.54 16.03 -30.68
C ILE A 1111 38.15 16.61 -30.39
N ALA A 1112 37.16 16.16 -31.15
CA ALA A 1112 35.77 16.48 -30.91
C ALA A 1112 35.11 15.42 -30.02
N ILE A 1113 34.28 15.88 -29.09
CA ILE A 1113 33.42 15.01 -28.27
C ILE A 1113 32.04 15.03 -28.88
N VAL A 1114 31.66 13.87 -29.39
CA VAL A 1114 30.48 13.66 -30.21
C VAL A 1114 29.53 12.74 -29.46
N SER A 1115 28.24 13.01 -29.52
CA SER A 1115 27.23 12.07 -29.04
C SER A 1115 26.24 11.71 -30.13
N ASP A 1116 25.76 10.47 -30.04
CA ASP A 1116 24.52 10.02 -30.64
C ASP A 1116 23.46 9.87 -29.51
N THR A 1117 22.28 9.32 -29.82
CA THR A 1117 21.19 9.15 -28.84
C THR A 1117 21.55 8.34 -27.59
N GLN A 1118 22.58 7.49 -27.61
CA GLN A 1118 22.95 6.55 -26.53
C GLN A 1118 24.46 6.46 -26.25
N THR A 1119 25.33 6.89 -27.16
CA THR A 1119 26.79 6.78 -27.05
C THR A 1119 27.46 8.15 -27.03
N LEU A 1120 28.63 8.18 -26.40
CA LEU A 1120 29.52 9.35 -26.39
C LEU A 1120 30.88 8.90 -26.90
N SER A 1121 31.36 9.54 -27.97
CA SER A 1121 32.56 9.17 -28.70
C SER A 1121 33.56 10.32 -28.80
N LEU A 1122 34.84 9.97 -28.76
CA LEU A 1122 35.97 10.87 -29.01
C LEU A 1122 36.41 10.71 -30.46
N TRP A 1123 36.32 11.78 -31.24
CA TRP A 1123 36.63 11.80 -32.66
C TRP A 1123 37.83 12.70 -32.95
N ASP A 1124 38.91 12.13 -33.50
CA ASP A 1124 40.09 12.88 -33.93
C ASP A 1124 39.79 13.53 -35.29
N ILE A 1125 39.84 14.86 -35.34
CA ILE A 1125 39.43 15.63 -36.53
C ILE A 1125 40.45 15.49 -37.66
N GLU A 1126 41.74 15.45 -37.34
CA GLU A 1126 42.82 15.39 -38.34
C GLU A 1126 42.92 13.98 -38.93
N ARG A 1127 42.79 12.95 -38.07
CA ARG A 1127 42.84 11.55 -38.49
C ARG A 1127 41.51 11.03 -39.04
N GLN A 1128 40.40 11.73 -38.75
CA GLN A 1128 39.03 11.33 -39.08
C GLN A 1128 38.64 9.95 -38.52
N THR A 1129 39.14 9.61 -37.33
CA THR A 1129 38.93 8.30 -36.69
C THR A 1129 38.41 8.46 -35.26
N TYR A 1130 37.57 7.52 -34.82
CA TYR A 1130 37.21 7.42 -33.41
C TYR A 1130 38.37 6.91 -32.57
N VAL A 1131 38.74 7.68 -31.55
CA VAL A 1131 39.77 7.34 -30.56
C VAL A 1131 39.19 6.41 -29.50
N ALA A 1132 37.97 6.68 -29.06
CA ALA A 1132 37.24 5.85 -28.12
C ALA A 1132 35.74 6.10 -28.23
N THR A 1133 34.96 5.05 -27.96
CA THR A 1133 33.49 5.10 -27.89
C THR A 1133 33.07 4.56 -26.54
N CYS A 1134 32.28 5.34 -25.81
CA CYS A 1134 31.67 4.90 -24.57
C CYS A 1134 30.58 3.87 -24.90
N PRO A 1135 30.49 2.74 -24.19
CA PRO A 1135 29.44 1.76 -24.43
C PRO A 1135 28.05 2.42 -24.28
N PRO A 1136 27.08 2.02 -25.13
CA PRO A 1136 25.69 2.45 -24.99
C PRO A 1136 25.15 2.00 -23.63
N ASP A 1137 24.35 2.86 -23.01
CA ASP A 1137 23.67 2.60 -21.74
C ASP A 1137 22.23 3.12 -21.84
N ASP A 1138 21.37 2.73 -20.91
CA ASP A 1138 19.92 2.96 -21.02
C ASP A 1138 19.50 4.43 -20.82
N GLU A 1139 20.40 5.29 -20.32
CA GLU A 1139 20.11 6.69 -19.99
C GLU A 1139 21.08 7.66 -20.70
N PRO A 1140 20.58 8.80 -21.25
CA PRO A 1140 21.39 9.71 -22.06
C PRO A 1140 22.43 10.50 -21.23
N TRP A 1141 23.49 10.92 -21.92
CA TRP A 1141 24.50 11.81 -21.38
C TRP A 1141 23.94 13.21 -21.19
N TRP A 1142 24.01 13.71 -19.97
CA TRP A 1142 23.40 14.97 -19.59
C TRP A 1142 24.40 16.14 -19.71
N HIS A 1143 25.65 15.95 -19.28
CA HIS A 1143 26.68 17.00 -19.34
C HIS A 1143 28.09 16.44 -19.52
N VAL A 1144 28.93 17.20 -20.22
CA VAL A 1144 30.31 16.85 -20.52
C VAL A 1144 31.21 18.05 -20.22
N SER A 1145 32.30 17.83 -19.52
CA SER A 1145 33.30 18.87 -19.25
C SER A 1145 34.71 18.29 -19.38
N THR A 1146 35.61 19.08 -19.91
CA THR A 1146 37.00 18.69 -20.17
C THR A 1146 37.93 19.47 -19.28
N SER A 1147 39.07 18.90 -18.95
CA SER A 1147 40.09 19.60 -18.19
C SER A 1147 40.75 20.68 -19.07
N PRO A 1148 41.17 21.81 -18.49
CA PRO A 1148 41.83 22.89 -19.25
C PRO A 1148 43.10 22.48 -20.00
N ASP A 1149 43.75 21.38 -19.61
CA ASP A 1149 44.93 20.80 -20.28
C ASP A 1149 44.57 19.78 -21.38
N GLY A 1150 43.28 19.50 -21.58
CA GLY A 1150 42.78 18.56 -22.57
C GLY A 1150 43.06 17.08 -22.29
N ARG A 1151 43.60 16.73 -21.11
CA ARG A 1151 44.01 15.35 -20.79
C ARG A 1151 42.91 14.49 -20.19
N SER A 1152 41.94 15.14 -19.52
CA SER A 1152 40.88 14.47 -18.78
C SER A 1152 39.51 14.96 -19.22
N LEU A 1153 38.57 14.04 -19.24
CA LEU A 1153 37.19 14.25 -19.62
C LEU A 1153 36.30 13.76 -18.51
N ILE A 1154 35.28 14.53 -18.16
CA ILE A 1154 34.22 14.07 -17.28
C ILE A 1154 32.90 14.10 -18.02
N CYS A 1155 32.19 12.98 -17.91
CA CYS A 1155 30.88 12.80 -18.49
C CYS A 1155 29.91 12.44 -17.35
N ALA A 1156 28.80 13.15 -17.28
CA ALA A 1156 27.71 12.86 -16.37
C ALA A 1156 26.47 12.38 -17.10
N ARG A 1157 25.81 11.42 -16.49
CA ARG A 1157 24.55 10.84 -16.95
C ARG A 1157 23.38 11.39 -16.17
N GLN A 1158 22.19 11.26 -16.74
CA GLN A 1158 20.94 11.68 -16.09
C GLN A 1158 20.67 10.91 -14.78
N ASN A 1159 21.21 9.69 -14.65
CA ASN A 1159 21.13 8.87 -13.44
C ASN A 1159 22.04 9.35 -12.28
N GLY A 1160 22.80 10.43 -12.47
CA GLY A 1160 23.71 11.00 -11.46
C GLY A 1160 25.12 10.39 -11.43
N ASP A 1161 25.40 9.41 -12.29
CA ASP A 1161 26.75 8.83 -12.40
C ASP A 1161 27.70 9.80 -13.10
N ILE A 1162 28.87 9.99 -12.51
CA ILE A 1162 29.92 10.84 -13.06
C ILE A 1162 31.12 9.95 -13.38
N SER A 1163 31.49 9.89 -14.66
CA SER A 1163 32.64 9.11 -15.13
C SER A 1163 33.78 10.03 -15.53
N LEU A 1164 35.01 9.67 -15.15
CA LEU A 1164 36.25 10.34 -15.53
C LEU A 1164 36.99 9.48 -16.55
N TRP A 1165 37.43 10.13 -17.62
CA TRP A 1165 38.07 9.54 -18.78
C TRP A 1165 39.41 10.21 -19.06
N SER A 1166 40.34 9.43 -19.60
CA SER A 1166 41.61 9.91 -20.15
C SER A 1166 41.43 10.18 -21.64
N VAL A 1167 41.52 11.43 -22.07
CA VAL A 1167 41.34 11.79 -23.50
C VAL A 1167 42.41 11.14 -24.40
N PRO A 1168 43.72 11.13 -24.06
CA PRO A 1168 44.75 10.56 -24.94
C PRO A 1168 44.72 9.03 -25.05
N LEU A 1169 44.17 8.35 -24.03
CA LEU A 1169 44.16 6.88 -23.94
C LEU A 1169 42.79 6.29 -24.27
N GLY A 1170 41.74 7.10 -24.28
CA GLY A 1170 40.38 6.63 -24.51
C GLY A 1170 39.82 5.73 -23.40
N GLN A 1171 40.43 5.73 -22.21
CA GLN A 1171 40.11 4.79 -21.13
C GLN A 1171 39.42 5.48 -19.93
N PRO A 1172 38.43 4.84 -19.30
CA PRO A 1172 37.84 5.32 -18.05
C PRO A 1172 38.86 5.21 -16.91
N GLN A 1173 39.07 6.30 -16.17
CA GLN A 1173 39.96 6.37 -15.01
C GLN A 1173 39.22 6.12 -13.70
N GLY A 1174 37.94 6.47 -13.59
CA GLY A 1174 37.15 6.20 -12.39
C GLY A 1174 35.72 6.71 -12.46
N GLN A 1175 34.81 6.07 -11.74
CA GLN A 1175 33.39 6.42 -11.68
C GLN A 1175 33.04 6.90 -10.27
N LEU A 1176 32.37 8.03 -10.16
CA LEU A 1176 31.68 8.47 -8.95
C LEU A 1176 30.22 8.04 -9.10
N ARG A 1177 29.80 7.12 -8.23
CA ARG A 1177 28.40 6.75 -8.05
C ARG A 1177 27.95 7.23 -6.67
N ILE A 1178 26.71 7.68 -6.57
CA ILE A 1178 26.06 7.93 -5.29
C ILE A 1178 25.55 6.57 -4.81
N ASP A 1179 25.84 6.18 -3.57
CA ASP A 1179 25.41 4.88 -3.04
C ASP A 1179 23.87 4.81 -3.04
N ARG A 1180 23.32 3.92 -3.86
CA ARG A 1180 21.88 3.65 -3.98
C ARG A 1180 21.50 2.43 -3.11
N PRO A 1181 20.23 2.25 -2.69
CA PRO A 1181 19.82 1.18 -1.78
C PRO A 1181 20.18 -0.23 -2.27
N TYR A 1182 20.18 -0.42 -3.59
CA TYR A 1182 20.54 -1.67 -4.26
C TYR A 1182 21.83 -1.56 -5.07
N GLU A 1183 22.72 -0.61 -4.75
CA GLU A 1183 23.94 -0.39 -5.52
C GLU A 1183 24.80 -1.68 -5.59
N GLY A 1184 25.17 -2.05 -6.81
CA GLY A 1184 25.97 -3.25 -7.08
C GLY A 1184 25.20 -4.57 -6.89
N MET A 1185 23.90 -4.53 -6.61
CA MET A 1185 23.07 -5.72 -6.52
C MET A 1185 22.82 -6.29 -7.92
N GLN A 1186 23.18 -7.55 -8.14
CA GLN A 1186 22.97 -8.20 -9.45
C GLN A 1186 21.63 -8.91 -9.48
N ILE A 1187 20.73 -8.51 -10.39
CA ILE A 1187 19.36 -9.06 -10.53
C ILE A 1187 19.13 -9.78 -11.86
N GLY A 1188 20.20 -10.01 -12.64
CA GLY A 1188 20.12 -10.66 -13.94
C GLY A 1188 19.43 -12.03 -13.86
N GLY A 1189 18.39 -12.25 -14.66
CA GLY A 1189 17.67 -13.52 -14.75
C GLY A 1189 16.75 -13.86 -13.57
N CYS A 1190 16.51 -12.94 -12.63
CA CYS A 1190 15.59 -13.18 -11.51
C CYS A 1190 14.14 -13.45 -11.98
N LEU A 1191 13.48 -14.41 -11.33
CA LEU A 1191 12.07 -14.74 -11.52
C LEU A 1191 11.19 -13.94 -10.55
N GLY A 1192 9.94 -13.67 -10.93
CA GLY A 1192 8.96 -12.99 -10.06
C GLY A 1192 8.96 -11.47 -10.10
N LEU A 1193 9.83 -10.83 -10.89
CA LEU A 1193 9.82 -9.38 -11.13
C LEU A 1193 9.06 -9.03 -12.41
N SER A 1194 8.15 -8.05 -12.31
CA SER A 1194 7.59 -7.37 -13.50
C SER A 1194 8.65 -6.48 -14.17
N GLU A 1195 8.41 -6.13 -15.44
CA GLU A 1195 9.30 -5.23 -16.20
C GLU A 1195 9.38 -3.83 -15.56
N SER A 1196 8.27 -3.34 -15.02
CA SER A 1196 8.22 -2.10 -14.23
C SER A 1196 9.03 -2.18 -12.94
N GLU A 1197 9.00 -3.31 -12.22
CA GLU A 1197 9.79 -3.50 -10.99
C GLU A 1197 11.28 -3.60 -11.29
N ARG A 1198 11.67 -4.21 -12.42
CA ARG A 1198 13.07 -4.22 -12.87
C ARG A 1198 13.57 -2.82 -13.18
N GLN A 1199 12.85 -2.05 -13.97
CA GLN A 1199 13.18 -0.65 -14.25
C GLN A 1199 13.29 0.17 -12.97
N MET A 1200 12.41 -0.09 -12.00
CA MET A 1200 12.47 0.54 -10.70
C MET A 1200 13.71 0.13 -9.89
N LEU A 1201 14.08 -1.15 -9.85
CA LEU A 1201 15.29 -1.61 -9.17
C LEU A 1201 16.57 -1.07 -9.83
N TYR A 1202 16.62 -0.97 -11.17
CA TYR A 1202 17.74 -0.30 -11.86
C TYR A 1202 17.84 1.17 -11.45
N SER A 1203 16.70 1.86 -11.31
CA SER A 1203 16.66 3.24 -10.79
C SER A 1203 17.20 3.35 -9.36
N LEU A 1204 17.11 2.27 -8.58
CA LEU A 1204 17.61 2.14 -7.21
C LEU A 1204 19.01 1.50 -7.10
N GLY A 1205 19.71 1.28 -8.23
CA GLY A 1205 21.11 0.86 -8.29
C GLY A 1205 21.40 -0.60 -8.55
N ALA A 1206 20.36 -1.42 -8.74
CA ALA A 1206 20.54 -2.79 -9.20
C ALA A 1206 21.08 -2.82 -10.63
N SER A 1207 21.74 -3.91 -11.01
CA SER A 1207 22.28 -4.12 -12.36
C SER A 1207 21.97 -5.53 -12.88
N ASP A 1208 21.89 -5.66 -14.20
CA ASP A 1208 21.62 -6.92 -14.90
C ASP A 1208 22.87 -7.74 -15.27
N TYR A 1209 24.07 -7.25 -14.93
CA TYR A 1209 25.35 -7.86 -15.30
C TYR A 1209 25.56 -9.27 -14.78
#